data_AF-A0AAV2YX40-F1
#
_entry.id   AF-A0AAV2YX40-F1
#
_cell.length_a   1.000
_cell.length_b   1.000
_cell.length_c   1.000
_cell.angle_alpha   90.00
_cell.angle_beta   90.00
_cell.angle_gamma   90.00
#
_symmetry.space_group_name_H-M   'P 1'
#
loop_
_entity.id
_entity.type
_entity.pdbx_description
1 polymer ?
#
loop_
_entity_poly.entity_id
_entity_poly.type
_entity_poly.pdbx_seq_one_letter_code
_entity_poly.pdbx_strand_id
1 'polypeptide(L)'
;MARGDRTATASLERKPELLGVVLVYLGGLSYFLPVDQHLPVVSRIGTDIGTMHVSITPFRALNARASIHNERESFVPYDRASIDAEDERVHEYMDQLLQYRIYLGRIEGLQCRKHSAIFARYAFFNEPSTQSAPVRITDASASFCVEFQHVVDVTSSFAKYLTSSNLSIEVSALTTAPCDVTNGFYTGFVTSWLSSTMTGNDVSFHCHDFEWEDLARTCEPVIQERDAADGAVCEGSSAAADSTELSILAKDNWNVFHKQNNGKVYKPRNYLVKEFPELIEMGKEQDRVELVEIGCGYGSSVLPILQVSPKIHAQVCDFSSHAIEILQQNELFDPERCRAFVCDIAREPLHGVAANSVDIALMVFVMSALPPASFVPAIQKVRDALRPGGVVCFRDYGLYDLAMMRSKKRIGPSLYYRSDGTLAYFFSREDLLDLFVTQCGFELIENDYCTVRLQNRKKQVSMDRVWIHAKFRKPLQSDTTDWAPKQSEPKQRPLDPSSHAIVSRQAPDPAHEDHRSALSSSRALLRRHAMAPKALGRSRWFSALSSEDLELLNSEREGMDYDVVLVGGGPASLAAAIRLKQLSAEKGTDLSVCVVEKGAEIGSHIVSGNVFEPRALNELIPDWKDKGAPIHTEVTDDAFMFLTKDGSYRLPNFLLPPEQHNHGNYIISLSKLVRWLGEQAEEVGVEIYPGFSASEVLYREDGSVGGIATRDVGIGKDGKPKSTFARGMELRARVTLFGEGCRGSCSEEIMSKFNLREGKQPQTYGLGIKEVWRIPKDKHNLGHVQHTLGWPLQTSAMEKTFGGSFLYHMEDDLIQIGVVVGLDYENPYLNPYEEFQRFKTHPEIKKHLEGGECIAYGARCLNEGGYHAIPKLSFPGGGLIGCSAGFLNGVKIKGTHTAMKSGMLAAEATYEALTKNGAEPVSTTGEINPEEATADISSYEDAVESSWIAEELKRVRNCHASFHYGMLPGVLYSGLSTFLLKGKEPWTIPNTKPDSAKTRPAKDFKPIDYPRPDGVYSFDLLSNLQRSGTNHNHDQPAHLRIKPEHTAVPSKESYPVYAGPEQRFCPARVYEYTDGSEANGEPQLVINAQNCVHCKCCSIKMPKEYIQWTVPEGGGGPAYDLM
;
A
#
# COMPACT_ATOMS: atom_id res chain seq x y z
N MET A 1 -31.38 19.45 -59.16
CA MET A 1 -31.07 20.68 -59.92
C MET A 1 -30.82 21.80 -58.93
N ALA A 2 -29.81 22.60 -59.22
CA ALA A 2 -29.11 23.53 -58.36
C ALA A 2 -29.98 24.61 -57.70
N ARG A 3 -29.53 25.04 -56.51
CA ARG A 3 -29.43 26.46 -56.15
C ARG A 3 -28.18 26.70 -55.31
N GLY A 4 -27.11 27.11 -55.99
CA GLY A 4 -26.28 28.21 -55.48
C GLY A 4 -27.04 29.53 -55.75
N ASP A 5 -26.60 30.70 -55.33
CA ASP A 5 -25.43 31.12 -54.59
C ASP A 5 -25.77 32.57 -54.17
N ARG A 6 -25.43 32.98 -52.95
CA ARG A 6 -25.37 34.41 -52.59
C ARG A 6 -24.14 34.61 -51.72
N THR A 7 -23.05 34.87 -52.43
CA THR A 7 -21.84 35.50 -51.96
C THR A 7 -22.13 36.94 -51.52
N ALA A 8 -21.99 37.19 -50.22
CA ALA A 8 -21.66 38.49 -49.67
C ALA A 8 -20.43 38.31 -48.80
N THR A 9 -19.26 38.61 -49.36
CA THR A 9 -17.96 38.64 -48.68
C THR A 9 -17.96 39.79 -47.67
N ALA A 10 -18.38 39.51 -46.44
CA ALA A 10 -17.83 40.20 -45.29
C ALA A 10 -16.46 39.55 -45.02
N SER A 11 -15.39 40.33 -45.10
CA SER A 11 -14.09 39.92 -44.57
C SER A 11 -14.26 39.71 -43.07
N LEU A 12 -14.54 38.47 -42.66
CA LEU A 12 -14.38 38.05 -41.27
C LEU A 12 -12.92 38.30 -40.92
N GLU A 13 -12.65 39.35 -40.13
CA GLU A 13 -11.47 39.40 -39.30
C GLU A 13 -11.45 38.10 -38.50
N ARG A 14 -10.61 37.14 -38.91
CA ARG A 14 -10.43 35.90 -38.17
C ARG A 14 -10.01 36.28 -36.76
N LYS A 15 -10.80 35.87 -35.76
CA LYS A 15 -10.37 35.90 -34.37
C LYS A 15 -9.02 35.17 -34.28
N PRO A 16 -7.97 35.79 -33.74
CA PRO A 16 -6.67 35.16 -33.69
C PRO A 16 -6.71 33.92 -32.80
N GLU A 17 -6.14 32.82 -33.28
CA GLU A 17 -6.07 31.57 -32.53
C GLU A 17 -5.11 31.77 -31.34
N LEU A 18 -5.60 31.46 -30.13
CA LEU A 18 -4.77 31.42 -28.93
C LEU A 18 -3.77 30.26 -29.09
N LEU A 19 -2.48 30.58 -29.21
CA LEU A 19 -1.46 29.55 -29.28
C LEU A 19 -1.16 29.02 -27.88
N GLY A 20 -0.93 29.90 -26.89
CA GLY A 20 -0.65 29.52 -25.51
C GLY A 20 -0.46 30.70 -24.56
N VAL A 21 -0.24 30.41 -23.27
CA VAL A 21 0.02 31.36 -22.19
C VAL A 21 1.41 31.13 -21.62
N VAL A 22 2.26 32.16 -21.64
CA VAL A 22 3.61 32.19 -21.04
C VAL A 22 3.50 32.67 -19.59
N LEU A 23 4.06 31.91 -18.66
CA LEU A 23 4.11 32.25 -17.24
C LEU A 23 5.58 32.31 -16.79
N VAL A 24 5.99 33.45 -16.25
CA VAL A 24 7.34 33.68 -15.72
C VAL A 24 7.31 33.62 -14.20
N TYR A 25 8.08 32.70 -13.62
CA TYR A 25 8.18 32.52 -12.17
C TYR A 25 9.39 33.23 -11.63
N LEU A 26 9.18 34.18 -10.72
CA LEU A 26 10.23 34.87 -9.99
C LEU A 26 10.52 34.09 -8.69
N GLY A 27 11.79 33.95 -8.29
CA GLY A 27 12.25 33.13 -7.15
C GLY A 27 13.00 33.91 -6.06
N GLY A 28 13.17 33.28 -4.88
CA GLY A 28 13.48 33.87 -3.56
C GLY A 28 14.63 34.87 -3.43
N LEU A 29 15.79 34.63 -4.03
CA LEU A 29 16.96 35.53 -3.88
C LEU A 29 17.05 36.58 -4.97
N SER A 30 16.40 36.34 -6.11
CA SER A 30 16.43 37.21 -7.28
C SER A 30 15.65 38.52 -7.07
N TYR A 31 14.80 38.59 -6.04
CA TYR A 31 14.06 39.79 -5.71
C TYR A 31 14.97 40.93 -5.26
N PHE A 32 16.03 40.61 -4.53
CA PHE A 32 16.93 41.65 -4.02
C PHE A 32 18.06 41.97 -5.00
N LEU A 33 18.05 41.43 -6.22
CA LEU A 33 19.12 41.61 -7.20
C LEU A 33 18.54 42.02 -8.57
N PRO A 34 19.19 42.92 -9.30
CA PRO A 34 18.89 43.11 -10.70
C PRO A 34 19.11 41.79 -11.46
N VAL A 35 18.10 41.33 -12.18
CA VAL A 35 18.21 40.16 -13.07
C VAL A 35 18.20 40.68 -14.49
N ASP A 36 19.11 40.20 -15.33
CA ASP A 36 19.11 40.51 -16.76
C ASP A 36 19.62 39.30 -17.52
N GLN A 37 18.71 38.45 -17.99
CA GLN A 37 19.05 37.12 -18.52
C GLN A 37 18.13 36.68 -19.67
N HIS A 38 18.64 35.84 -20.56
CA HIS A 38 17.85 35.13 -21.57
C HIS A 38 17.53 33.73 -21.07
N LEU A 39 16.25 33.40 -20.99
CA LEU A 39 15.79 32.12 -20.48
C LEU A 39 15.10 31.28 -21.55
N PRO A 40 15.29 29.95 -21.55
CA PRO A 40 14.56 29.05 -22.41
C PRO A 40 13.08 29.05 -22.01
N VAL A 41 12.23 29.02 -23.02
CA VAL A 41 10.79 28.93 -22.91
C VAL A 41 10.42 27.51 -23.29
N VAL A 42 9.83 26.77 -22.36
CA VAL A 42 9.53 25.35 -22.54
C VAL A 42 8.02 25.13 -22.47
N SER A 43 7.49 24.29 -23.37
CA SER A 43 6.09 23.89 -23.35
C SER A 43 5.79 22.96 -22.17
N ARG A 44 4.53 22.88 -21.77
CA ARG A 44 4.06 22.02 -20.66
C ARG A 44 4.38 20.53 -20.80
N ILE A 45 4.71 20.05 -22.01
CA ILE A 45 5.13 18.67 -22.28
C ILE A 45 6.67 18.54 -22.42
N GLY A 46 7.42 19.57 -22.01
CA GLY A 46 8.89 19.54 -21.95
C GLY A 46 9.59 19.88 -23.26
N THR A 47 8.92 20.50 -24.24
CA THR A 47 9.52 20.85 -25.54
C THR A 47 10.03 22.28 -25.54
N ASP A 48 11.28 22.52 -25.91
CA ASP A 48 11.84 23.87 -26.10
C ASP A 48 11.15 24.56 -27.29
N ILE A 49 10.63 25.77 -27.05
CA ILE A 49 9.85 26.56 -28.03
C ILE A 49 10.47 27.94 -28.31
N GLY A 50 11.60 28.27 -27.70
CA GLY A 50 12.32 29.52 -27.93
C GLY A 50 12.96 30.09 -26.67
N THR A 51 13.50 31.30 -26.76
CA THR A 51 14.16 31.99 -25.64
C THR A 51 13.60 33.38 -25.43
N MET A 52 13.35 33.77 -24.17
CA MET A 52 12.81 35.08 -23.81
C MET A 52 13.80 35.85 -22.94
N HIS A 53 14.05 37.10 -23.30
CA HIS A 53 14.83 38.02 -22.45
C HIS A 53 13.98 38.49 -21.28
N VAL A 54 14.51 38.43 -20.06
CA VAL A 54 13.84 38.89 -18.85
C VAL A 54 14.81 39.79 -18.09
N SER A 55 14.37 41.03 -17.83
CA SER A 55 15.10 41.96 -16.98
C SER A 55 14.23 42.39 -15.81
N ILE A 56 14.77 42.39 -14.60
CA ILE A 56 14.08 42.72 -13.36
C ILE A 56 14.98 43.69 -12.62
N THR A 57 14.44 44.83 -12.23
CA THR A 57 15.17 45.85 -11.47
C THR A 57 14.44 46.13 -10.16
N PRO A 58 15.04 45.82 -9.01
CA PRO A 58 14.50 46.20 -7.71
C PRO A 58 14.74 47.68 -7.39
N PHE A 59 13.79 48.27 -6.69
CA PHE A 59 13.81 49.63 -6.16
C PHE A 59 13.37 49.57 -4.69
N ARG A 60 14.01 50.39 -3.84
CA ARG A 60 13.68 50.47 -2.40
C ARG A 60 13.01 51.78 -2.04
N ALA A 61 12.10 51.74 -1.07
CA ALA A 61 11.48 52.94 -0.52
C ALA A 61 12.50 53.77 0.28
N LEU A 62 12.49 55.09 0.10
CA LEU A 62 13.37 56.02 0.81
C LEU A 62 13.01 56.19 2.30
N ASN A 63 11.73 56.05 2.68
CA ASN A 63 11.24 56.27 4.04
C ASN A 63 10.20 55.21 4.45
N ALA A 64 10.25 54.73 5.71
CA ALA A 64 9.33 53.71 6.26
C ALA A 64 7.83 54.13 6.31
N ARG A 65 7.54 55.43 6.13
CA ARG A 65 6.16 55.98 6.06
C ARG A 65 5.61 56.15 4.65
N ALA A 66 6.32 55.68 3.61
CA ALA A 66 5.82 55.69 2.25
C ALA A 66 4.70 54.64 2.08
N SER A 67 3.52 54.90 2.65
CA SER A 67 2.36 54.03 2.55
C SER A 67 1.69 54.21 1.19
N ILE A 68 1.57 53.13 0.40
CA ILE A 68 0.43 52.69 -0.44
C ILE A 68 -0.12 53.68 -1.52
N HIS A 69 0.28 54.94 -1.53
CA HIS A 69 -0.19 55.97 -2.46
C HIS A 69 0.90 56.38 -3.44
N ASN A 70 1.38 55.41 -4.21
CA ASN A 70 1.94 55.52 -5.56
C ASN A 70 2.76 56.77 -6.01
N GLU A 71 3.49 57.43 -5.11
CA GLU A 71 4.37 58.55 -5.46
C GLU A 71 5.73 58.02 -5.95
N ARG A 72 5.94 58.07 -7.27
CA ARG A 72 7.15 57.57 -7.98
C ARG A 72 8.48 58.13 -7.44
N GLU A 73 8.48 59.30 -6.80
CA GLU A 73 9.69 59.95 -6.25
C GLU A 73 10.17 59.32 -4.94
N SER A 74 9.42 58.37 -4.37
CA SER A 74 9.72 57.74 -3.08
C SER A 74 10.63 56.52 -3.17
N PHE A 75 10.93 56.03 -4.38
CA PHE A 75 11.65 54.78 -4.61
C PHE A 75 12.92 55.01 -5.44
N VAL A 76 14.05 54.45 -4.99
CA VAL A 76 15.36 54.57 -5.65
C VAL A 76 15.88 53.21 -6.12
N PRO A 77 16.62 53.12 -7.24
CA PRO A 77 17.18 51.86 -7.73
C PRO A 77 18.01 51.18 -6.66
N TYR A 78 17.84 49.86 -6.55
CA TYR A 78 18.59 49.03 -5.63
C TYR A 78 19.92 48.64 -6.29
N ASP A 79 21.01 49.29 -5.89
CA ASP A 79 22.36 49.09 -6.45
C ASP A 79 23.29 48.51 -5.36
N ARG A 80 23.79 47.30 -5.55
CA ARG A 80 24.60 46.58 -4.54
C ARG A 80 26.08 46.88 -4.76
N ALA A 81 26.68 47.66 -3.86
CA ALA A 81 28.14 47.82 -3.83
C ALA A 81 28.82 46.51 -3.40
N SER A 82 29.87 46.15 -4.15
CA SER A 82 30.79 44.98 -4.05
C SER A 82 30.71 44.10 -2.79
N ILE A 83 30.46 42.81 -2.99
CA ILE A 83 30.40 41.76 -1.97
C ILE A 83 31.79 41.13 -1.81
N ASP A 84 32.49 41.48 -0.73
CA ASP A 84 33.69 40.79 -0.21
C ASP A 84 33.59 40.67 1.34
N ALA A 85 32.38 40.61 1.90
CA ALA A 85 32.18 40.45 3.34
C ALA A 85 30.97 39.56 3.65
N GLU A 86 31.17 38.69 4.62
CA GLU A 86 30.34 37.61 5.15
C GLU A 86 28.89 37.99 5.51
N ASP A 87 28.08 36.93 5.71
CA ASP A 87 26.62 36.77 5.87
C ASP A 87 25.83 37.74 6.77
N GLU A 88 26.41 38.81 7.30
CA GLU A 88 25.77 39.65 8.33
C GLU A 88 24.84 40.77 7.83
N ARG A 89 24.74 41.05 6.51
CA ARG A 89 23.98 42.24 6.03
C ARG A 89 22.69 42.00 5.28
N VAL A 90 22.24 40.76 5.09
CA VAL A 90 20.91 40.49 4.50
C VAL A 90 19.80 40.88 5.48
N HIS A 91 20.06 40.78 6.79
CA HIS A 91 19.09 41.07 7.85
C HIS A 91 18.69 42.55 7.98
N GLU A 92 19.54 43.49 7.57
CA GLU A 92 19.34 44.93 7.82
C GLU A 92 18.23 45.55 6.93
N TYR A 93 17.79 44.86 5.88
CA TYR A 93 16.86 45.38 4.87
C TYR A 93 15.55 44.59 4.78
N MET A 94 15.36 43.58 5.64
CA MET A 94 14.17 42.73 5.70
C MET A 94 12.94 43.46 6.26
N ASP A 95 13.14 44.71 6.69
CA ASP A 95 12.10 45.57 7.25
C ASP A 95 11.66 46.71 6.31
N GLN A 96 11.96 46.63 5.01
CA GLN A 96 11.68 47.71 4.04
C GLN A 96 10.74 47.27 2.90
N LEU A 97 9.89 48.21 2.46
CA LEU A 97 9.01 48.01 1.29
C LEU A 97 9.83 48.09 -0.01
N LEU A 98 9.72 47.07 -0.86
CA LEU A 98 10.40 46.99 -2.16
C LEU A 98 9.40 47.09 -3.31
N GLN A 99 9.82 47.75 -4.39
CA GLN A 99 9.11 47.86 -5.67
C GLN A 99 9.98 47.29 -6.79
N TYR A 100 9.38 46.56 -7.73
CA TYR A 100 10.11 45.94 -8.84
C TYR A 100 9.69 46.55 -10.17
N ARG A 101 10.62 46.63 -11.13
CA ARG A 101 10.30 46.87 -12.54
C ARG A 101 10.69 45.62 -13.33
N ILE A 102 9.75 45.05 -14.08
CA ILE A 102 9.96 43.80 -14.81
C ILE A 102 9.80 44.07 -16.31
N TYR A 103 10.80 43.69 -17.09
CA TYR A 103 10.81 43.76 -18.54
C TYR A 103 10.81 42.34 -19.10
N LEU A 104 9.87 42.05 -19.99
CA LEU A 104 9.79 40.78 -20.71
C LEU A 104 10.03 41.08 -22.19
N GLY A 105 11.20 40.70 -22.68
CA GLY A 105 11.58 40.84 -24.07
C GLY A 105 10.83 39.89 -24.99
N ARG A 106 11.12 40.01 -26.28
CA ARG A 106 10.53 39.15 -27.32
C ARG A 106 10.96 37.68 -27.09
N ILE A 107 10.05 36.75 -27.40
CA ILE A 107 10.40 35.33 -27.54
C ILE A 107 11.07 35.12 -28.91
N GLU A 108 12.37 34.87 -28.90
CA GLU A 108 13.18 34.57 -30.07
C GLU A 108 13.06 33.08 -30.43
N GLY A 109 13.05 32.76 -31.74
CA GLY A 109 12.91 31.38 -32.23
C GLY A 109 11.48 30.86 -32.39
N LEU A 110 10.48 31.59 -31.90
CA LEU A 110 9.08 31.18 -31.95
C LEU A 110 8.45 31.35 -33.36
N GLN A 111 8.03 30.24 -33.98
CA GLN A 111 7.38 30.24 -35.31
C GLN A 111 5.86 30.47 -35.22
N CYS A 112 5.43 31.72 -35.01
CA CYS A 112 4.01 32.07 -35.02
C CYS A 112 3.42 32.12 -36.44
N ARG A 113 2.19 31.59 -36.61
CA ARG A 113 1.40 31.77 -37.84
C ARG A 113 0.79 33.18 -37.87
N LYS A 114 0.50 33.69 -39.07
CA LYS A 114 -0.20 34.97 -39.26
C LYS A 114 -1.56 34.89 -38.54
N HIS A 115 -1.83 35.80 -37.61
CA HIS A 115 -3.02 35.86 -36.74
C HIS A 115 -3.02 34.96 -35.50
N SER A 116 -1.87 34.78 -34.85
CA SER A 116 -1.76 34.08 -33.57
C SER A 116 -1.45 35.06 -32.42
N ALA A 117 -1.96 34.79 -31.21
CA ALA A 117 -1.65 35.57 -30.02
C ALA A 117 -1.16 34.68 -28.86
N ILE A 118 -0.19 35.19 -28.10
CA ILE A 118 0.31 34.59 -26.86
C ILE A 118 0.06 35.57 -25.73
N PHE A 119 -0.30 35.08 -24.55
CA PHE A 119 -0.44 35.93 -23.36
C PHE A 119 0.70 35.68 -22.40
N ALA A 120 1.34 36.73 -21.90
CA ALA A 120 2.40 36.64 -20.90
C ALA A 120 1.95 37.23 -19.55
N ARG A 121 2.31 36.55 -18.46
CA ARG A 121 2.16 37.04 -17.09
C ARG A 121 3.30 36.50 -16.22
N TYR A 122 3.49 37.07 -15.04
CA TYR A 122 4.49 36.60 -14.08
C TYR A 122 3.86 36.30 -12.71
N ALA A 123 4.55 35.49 -11.90
CA ALA A 123 4.16 35.15 -10.54
C ALA A 123 5.38 35.14 -9.61
N PHE A 124 5.21 35.56 -8.37
CA PHE A 124 6.21 35.43 -7.32
C PHE A 124 6.06 34.05 -6.65
N PHE A 125 7.18 33.32 -6.45
CA PHE A 125 7.25 32.06 -5.69
C PHE A 125 6.32 30.92 -6.17
N ASN A 126 5.95 30.91 -7.46
CA ASN A 126 5.00 29.94 -8.02
C ASN A 126 3.65 29.92 -7.27
N GLU A 127 3.26 31.07 -6.70
CA GLU A 127 2.01 31.20 -5.95
C GLU A 127 0.90 31.77 -6.87
N PRO A 128 -0.25 31.10 -7.04
CA PRO A 128 -1.31 31.57 -7.93
C PRO A 128 -1.89 32.95 -7.54
N SER A 129 -1.84 33.30 -6.25
CA SER A 129 -2.33 34.57 -5.69
C SER A 129 -1.50 35.79 -6.11
N THR A 130 -0.25 35.58 -6.54
CA THR A 130 0.68 36.65 -6.92
C THR A 130 0.77 36.85 -8.44
N GLN A 131 -0.07 36.16 -9.22
CA GLN A 131 -0.08 36.23 -10.68
C GLN A 131 -0.50 37.61 -11.19
N SER A 132 0.28 38.14 -12.14
CA SER A 132 -0.07 39.36 -12.84
C SER A 132 -1.23 39.15 -13.82
N ALA A 133 -1.91 40.25 -14.16
CA ALA A 133 -2.86 40.25 -15.26
C ALA A 133 -2.16 39.83 -16.58
N PRO A 134 -2.83 39.03 -17.43
CA PRO A 134 -2.23 38.55 -18.68
C PRO A 134 -2.10 39.67 -19.72
N VAL A 135 -0.90 39.81 -20.28
CA VAL A 135 -0.58 40.79 -21.32
C VAL A 135 -0.54 40.10 -22.68
N ARG A 136 -1.30 40.62 -23.63
CA ARG A 136 -1.44 40.01 -24.96
C ARG A 136 -0.30 40.41 -25.89
N ILE A 137 0.34 39.42 -26.51
CA ILE A 137 1.39 39.54 -27.53
C ILE A 137 0.79 39.13 -28.86
N THR A 138 0.56 40.09 -29.76
CA THR A 138 -0.16 39.87 -31.03
C THR A 138 0.70 39.98 -32.29
N ASP A 139 1.94 40.43 -32.17
CA ASP A 139 2.84 40.63 -33.30
C ASP A 139 4.22 40.07 -32.95
N ALA A 140 4.71 39.15 -33.79
CA ALA A 140 5.99 38.47 -33.60
C ALA A 140 7.20 39.43 -33.75
N SER A 141 6.99 40.73 -33.95
CA SER A 141 8.04 41.71 -34.24
C SER A 141 8.27 42.79 -33.17
N ALA A 142 7.46 42.89 -32.12
CA ALA A 142 7.58 43.97 -31.13
C ALA A 142 7.97 43.47 -29.71
N SER A 143 9.06 43.99 -29.17
CA SER A 143 9.43 43.93 -27.75
C SER A 143 8.48 44.81 -26.92
N PHE A 144 8.03 44.35 -25.75
CA PHE A 144 7.09 45.11 -24.92
C PHE A 144 7.61 45.25 -23.47
N CYS A 145 7.53 46.47 -22.92
CA CYS A 145 7.92 46.74 -21.53
C CYS A 145 6.64 46.90 -20.71
N VAL A 146 6.50 46.15 -19.63
CA VAL A 146 5.31 46.24 -18.75
C VAL A 146 5.76 46.60 -17.35
N GLU A 147 5.54 47.85 -16.94
CA GLU A 147 5.90 48.31 -15.61
C GLU A 147 4.83 47.88 -14.59
N PHE A 148 5.19 46.95 -13.70
CA PHE A 148 4.30 46.49 -12.63
C PHE A 148 4.77 47.02 -11.28
N GLN A 149 3.90 47.72 -10.57
CA GLN A 149 4.21 48.23 -9.25
C GLN A 149 3.67 47.26 -8.20
N HIS A 150 4.50 46.34 -7.72
CA HIS A 150 4.16 45.42 -6.64
C HIS A 150 4.97 45.80 -5.40
N VAL A 151 4.28 46.08 -4.29
CA VAL A 151 4.89 46.51 -3.02
C VAL A 151 4.82 45.33 -2.05
N VAL A 152 5.97 44.78 -1.68
CA VAL A 152 6.07 43.63 -0.77
C VAL A 152 6.49 44.12 0.61
N ASP A 153 5.69 43.83 1.64
CA ASP A 153 6.03 44.07 3.05
C ASP A 153 6.76 42.85 3.62
N VAL A 154 8.04 43.02 3.88
CA VAL A 154 8.97 41.94 4.22
C VAL A 154 9.08 41.74 5.75
N THR A 155 8.49 42.65 6.55
CA THR A 155 8.62 42.73 8.02
C THR A 155 7.87 41.64 8.81
N SER A 156 6.76 41.10 8.30
CA SER A 156 5.88 40.17 9.03
C SER A 156 5.85 38.75 8.46
N SER A 157 6.62 38.51 7.40
CA SER A 157 6.54 37.32 6.55
C SER A 157 7.66 36.31 6.81
N PHE A 158 8.40 36.46 7.92
CA PHE A 158 9.76 35.93 8.03
C PHE A 158 9.94 34.52 8.63
N ALA A 159 8.87 33.77 8.85
CA ALA A 159 8.94 32.38 9.36
C ALA A 159 8.81 31.31 8.26
N LYS A 160 8.79 31.70 6.99
CA LYS A 160 8.73 30.77 5.86
C LYS A 160 9.66 31.28 4.76
N TYR A 161 10.37 30.35 4.12
CA TYR A 161 11.05 30.52 2.83
C TYR A 161 12.49 31.07 2.86
N LEU A 162 13.46 30.16 2.94
CA LEU A 162 14.77 30.32 2.31
C LEU A 162 15.23 28.97 1.73
N THR A 163 14.63 28.54 0.60
CA THR A 163 15.25 27.54 -0.29
C THR A 163 14.98 27.84 -1.76
N SER A 164 16.06 27.84 -2.53
CA SER A 164 16.17 27.88 -3.99
C SER A 164 15.73 29.15 -4.73
N SER A 165 16.67 29.62 -5.55
CA SER A 165 16.55 30.74 -6.48
C SER A 165 16.57 30.19 -7.89
N ASN A 166 15.43 30.21 -8.59
CA ASN A 166 15.42 30.02 -10.05
C ASN A 166 14.27 30.83 -10.67
N LEU A 167 14.61 31.56 -11.74
CA LEU A 167 13.67 32.22 -12.64
C LEU A 167 13.30 31.20 -13.73
N SER A 168 12.03 30.84 -13.89
CA SER A 168 11.60 29.85 -14.90
C SER A 168 10.45 30.36 -15.76
N ILE A 169 10.36 29.88 -17.01
CA ILE A 169 9.37 30.32 -17.99
C ILE A 169 8.67 29.12 -18.60
N GLU A 170 7.35 29.03 -18.39
CA GLU A 170 6.53 27.91 -18.86
C GLU A 170 5.45 28.37 -19.83
N VAL A 171 5.16 27.59 -20.87
CA VAL A 171 4.06 27.86 -21.81
C VAL A 171 2.99 26.78 -21.81
N SER A 172 1.77 27.21 -21.54
CA SER A 172 0.57 26.38 -21.56
C SER A 172 -0.23 26.57 -22.85
N ALA A 173 -0.44 25.44 -23.54
CA ALA A 173 -1.13 25.18 -24.82
C ALA A 173 -0.30 25.39 -26.11
N LEU A 174 -0.40 24.39 -27.00
CA LEU A 174 -0.06 24.38 -28.43
C LEU A 174 -0.48 23.02 -29.07
N THR A 175 -1.79 22.70 -29.12
CA THR A 175 -2.40 21.83 -30.15
C THR A 175 -3.88 22.16 -30.31
N THR A 176 -4.38 22.00 -31.54
CA THR A 176 -5.58 22.58 -32.15
C THR A 176 -6.93 21.96 -31.74
N ALA A 177 -7.82 22.76 -31.12
CA ALA A 177 -9.29 22.77 -31.28
C ALA A 177 -9.96 23.77 -30.28
N PRO A 178 -11.15 24.33 -30.57
CA PRO A 178 -11.45 25.75 -30.32
C PRO A 178 -11.94 26.11 -28.91
N CYS A 179 -11.45 27.26 -28.41
CA CYS A 179 -11.91 27.92 -27.18
C CYS A 179 -13.13 28.81 -27.39
N ASP A 180 -14.00 28.84 -26.38
CA ASP A 180 -14.89 29.97 -26.08
C ASP A 180 -14.60 30.46 -24.65
N VAL A 181 -14.01 31.66 -24.50
CA VAL A 181 -14.24 32.53 -23.33
C VAL A 181 -14.12 34.00 -23.76
N THR A 182 -15.19 34.75 -23.52
CA THR A 182 -15.31 36.21 -23.73
C THR A 182 -14.90 37.01 -22.50
N ASN A 183 -14.32 38.20 -22.76
CA ASN A 183 -13.83 39.21 -21.80
C ASN A 183 -14.83 39.69 -20.73
N GLY A 184 -14.29 40.09 -19.57
CA GLY A 184 -14.92 41.06 -18.67
C GLY A 184 -13.98 41.52 -17.53
N PHE A 185 -13.51 42.77 -17.58
CA PHE A 185 -12.83 43.48 -16.50
C PHE A 185 -13.82 43.84 -15.36
N TYR A 186 -13.45 43.69 -14.08
CA TYR A 186 -13.30 44.76 -13.06
C TYR A 186 -13.22 44.22 -11.61
N THR A 187 -12.52 45.02 -10.81
CA THR A 187 -12.13 44.98 -9.40
C THR A 187 -13.23 44.69 -8.37
N GLY A 188 -12.89 44.01 -7.25
CA GLY A 188 -13.67 44.04 -6.02
C GLY A 188 -13.23 43.03 -4.95
N PHE A 189 -12.92 43.54 -3.75
CA PHE A 189 -12.61 42.81 -2.51
C PHE A 189 -13.70 41.78 -2.12
N VAL A 190 -13.31 40.66 -1.47
CA VAL A 190 -13.90 40.06 -0.24
C VAL A 190 -13.26 38.69 0.06
N THR A 191 -13.19 38.40 1.36
CA THR A 191 -12.60 37.29 2.11
C THR A 191 -13.14 35.87 1.83
N SER A 192 -12.27 34.88 2.12
CA SER A 192 -12.54 33.50 2.61
C SER A 192 -12.76 32.35 1.60
N TRP A 193 -12.30 31.17 2.06
CA TRP A 193 -12.57 29.77 1.63
C TRP A 193 -11.65 29.05 0.60
N LEU A 194 -10.91 28.08 1.17
CA LEU A 194 -10.65 26.68 0.81
C LEU A 194 -9.76 26.21 -0.37
N SER A 195 -9.03 25.14 0.01
CA SER A 195 -8.54 23.94 -0.72
C SER A 195 -7.52 24.12 -1.86
N SER A 196 -6.27 23.67 -1.70
CA SER A 196 -5.76 22.29 -1.93
C SER A 196 -6.06 21.79 -3.36
N THR A 197 -5.15 21.29 -4.19
CA THR A 197 -3.92 20.50 -3.96
C THR A 197 -3.26 20.24 -5.34
N MET A 198 -1.91 20.28 -5.41
CA MET A 198 -1.00 19.28 -6.05
C MET A 198 -1.18 18.88 -7.54
N THR A 199 -0.17 18.64 -8.40
CA THR A 199 1.26 18.25 -8.34
C THR A 199 1.93 18.56 -9.71
N GLY A 200 3.19 19.00 -9.79
CA GLY A 200 4.42 18.20 -10.02
C GLY A 200 5.11 18.73 -11.31
N ASN A 201 6.40 19.03 -11.44
CA ASN A 201 7.60 18.61 -10.73
C ASN A 201 8.63 19.76 -10.70
N ASP A 202 9.05 20.15 -9.50
CA ASP A 202 10.46 20.42 -9.19
C ASP A 202 10.67 19.84 -7.79
N VAL A 203 11.15 18.59 -7.72
CA VAL A 203 11.38 17.91 -6.45
C VAL A 203 12.68 18.42 -5.84
N SER A 204 12.55 19.43 -4.98
CA SER A 204 13.52 19.72 -3.93
C SER A 204 13.40 18.63 -2.85
N PHE A 205 14.45 17.81 -2.68
CA PHE A 205 14.59 16.96 -1.50
C PHE A 205 15.32 17.78 -0.45
N HIS A 206 14.65 18.02 0.68
CA HIS A 206 15.33 18.43 1.91
C HIS A 206 14.98 17.42 2.99
N CYS A 207 15.98 16.69 3.43
CA CYS A 207 16.10 16.12 4.77
C CYS A 207 16.03 17.28 5.79
N HIS A 208 15.65 17.00 7.04
CA HIS A 208 15.39 17.99 8.10
C HIS A 208 13.92 18.43 8.20
N ASP A 209 12.99 17.48 8.11
CA ASP A 209 11.57 17.76 8.37
C ASP A 209 11.29 18.13 9.84
N PHE A 210 12.23 17.83 10.74
CA PHE A 210 12.21 18.16 12.17
C PHE A 210 13.63 18.09 12.76
N GLU A 211 13.86 18.76 13.88
CA GLU A 211 15.14 18.71 14.60
C GLU A 211 15.33 17.37 15.31
N TRP A 212 16.47 16.72 15.12
CA TRP A 212 16.75 15.42 15.75
C TRP A 212 16.80 15.54 17.28
N GLU A 213 17.32 16.65 17.81
CA GLU A 213 17.41 16.94 19.24
C GLU A 213 16.01 17.02 19.89
N ASP A 214 14.98 17.44 19.16
CA ASP A 214 13.60 17.40 19.64
C ASP A 214 13.08 15.97 19.75
N LEU A 215 13.34 15.15 18.73
CA LEU A 215 12.96 13.74 18.75
C LEU A 215 13.70 13.00 19.86
N ALA A 216 15.01 13.22 20.02
CA ALA A 216 15.84 12.64 21.07
C ALA A 216 15.27 12.89 22.47
N ARG A 217 14.88 14.14 22.77
CA ARG A 217 14.24 14.50 24.06
C ARG A 217 12.96 13.73 24.35
N THR A 218 12.21 13.34 23.32
CA THR A 218 10.99 12.54 23.49
C THR A 218 11.27 11.04 23.58
N CYS A 219 12.29 10.53 22.89
CA CYS A 219 12.58 9.11 22.82
C CYS A 219 13.48 8.62 23.96
N GLU A 220 14.38 9.44 24.48
CA GLU A 220 15.31 9.08 25.56
C GLU A 220 14.60 8.62 26.84
N PRO A 221 13.58 9.31 27.36
CA PRO A 221 12.85 8.85 28.55
C PRO A 221 12.17 7.51 28.32
N VAL A 222 11.60 7.29 27.13
CA VAL A 222 10.92 6.03 26.75
C VAL A 222 11.90 4.85 26.72
N ILE A 223 13.13 5.09 26.25
CA ILE A 223 14.18 4.06 26.24
C ILE A 223 14.68 3.79 27.65
N GLN A 224 14.87 4.83 28.47
CA GLN A 224 15.28 4.69 29.87
C GLN A 224 14.24 3.95 30.72
N GLU A 225 12.94 4.21 30.51
CA GLU A 225 11.86 3.47 31.17
C GLU A 225 11.80 2.02 30.72
N ARG A 226 12.00 1.74 29.42
CA ARG A 226 12.13 0.37 28.90
C ARG A 226 13.30 -0.37 29.55
N ASP A 227 14.45 0.29 29.68
CA ASP A 227 15.64 -0.28 30.30
C ASP A 227 15.46 -0.53 31.81
N ALA A 228 14.64 0.28 32.48
CA ALA A 228 14.25 0.06 33.87
C ALA A 228 13.23 -1.10 34.04
N ALA A 229 12.30 -1.26 33.08
CA ALA A 229 11.25 -2.28 33.11
C ALA A 229 11.74 -3.69 32.73
N ASP A 230 12.68 -3.79 31.79
CA ASP A 230 13.25 -5.08 31.34
C ASP A 230 14.32 -5.63 32.31
N GLY A 231 14.52 -4.97 33.47
CA GLY A 231 15.37 -5.44 34.55
C GLY A 231 16.82 -5.66 34.11
N ALA A 232 17.55 -4.57 33.83
CA ALA A 232 19.01 -4.55 33.68
C ALA A 232 19.61 -5.82 33.03
N VAL A 233 19.16 -6.19 31.83
CA VAL A 233 20.06 -6.93 30.93
C VAL A 233 21.05 -5.91 30.39
N CYS A 234 22.12 -5.65 31.16
CA CYS A 234 23.48 -5.38 30.71
C CYS A 234 24.39 -4.88 31.85
N GLU A 235 24.32 -5.46 33.04
CA GLU A 235 25.52 -5.59 33.88
C GLU A 235 25.79 -7.08 34.09
N GLY A 236 26.52 -7.69 33.15
CA GLY A 236 27.07 -9.04 33.36
C GLY A 236 26.95 -10.07 32.22
N SER A 237 26.27 -9.77 31.13
CA SER A 237 26.41 -10.59 29.90
C SER A 237 27.63 -10.09 29.16
N SER A 238 28.78 -10.72 29.43
CA SER A 238 30.03 -10.53 28.71
C SER A 238 29.79 -10.31 27.21
N ALA A 239 30.41 -9.26 26.67
CA ALA A 239 30.61 -8.96 25.26
C ALA A 239 31.43 -10.05 24.51
N ALA A 240 31.18 -11.33 24.82
CA ALA A 240 31.92 -12.50 24.39
C ALA A 240 31.01 -13.75 24.29
N ALA A 241 29.68 -13.61 24.20
CA ALA A 241 28.84 -14.67 23.65
C ALA A 241 29.09 -14.71 22.13
N ASP A 242 30.15 -15.42 21.78
CA ASP A 242 30.77 -15.70 20.49
C ASP A 242 30.41 -14.73 19.35
N SER A 243 31.20 -13.66 19.20
CA SER A 243 31.11 -12.72 18.06
C SER A 243 31.07 -13.43 16.69
N THR A 244 31.62 -14.65 16.63
CA THR A 244 31.59 -15.54 15.48
C THR A 244 30.18 -16.08 15.20
N GLU A 245 29.45 -16.51 16.23
CA GLU A 245 28.10 -17.06 16.11
C GLU A 245 27.08 -15.98 15.71
N LEU A 246 27.17 -14.79 16.33
CA LEU A 246 26.35 -13.64 15.93
C LEU A 246 26.62 -13.25 14.47
N SER A 247 27.89 -13.30 14.04
CA SER A 247 28.28 -13.02 12.66
C SER A 247 27.77 -14.08 11.66
N ILE A 248 27.77 -15.37 12.02
CA ILE A 248 27.18 -16.44 11.20
C ILE A 248 25.67 -16.22 11.08
N LEU A 249 24.99 -16.00 12.21
CA LEU A 249 23.55 -15.83 12.26
C LEU A 249 23.07 -14.59 11.49
N ALA A 250 23.78 -13.48 11.61
CA ALA A 250 23.48 -12.27 10.84
C ALA A 250 23.57 -12.53 9.33
N LYS A 251 24.63 -13.21 8.87
CA LYS A 251 24.83 -13.60 7.47
C LYS A 251 23.72 -14.52 6.97
N ASP A 252 23.36 -15.54 7.75
CA ASP A 252 22.34 -16.52 7.37
C ASP A 252 20.95 -15.88 7.27
N ASN A 253 20.59 -15.02 8.22
CA ASN A 253 19.31 -14.32 8.21
C ASN A 253 19.20 -13.36 7.02
N TRP A 254 20.26 -12.63 6.69
CA TRP A 254 20.28 -11.79 5.50
C TRP A 254 20.28 -12.61 4.19
N ASN A 255 20.93 -13.77 4.14
CA ASN A 255 20.83 -14.68 2.99
C ASN A 255 19.41 -15.22 2.78
N VAL A 256 18.72 -15.58 3.87
CA VAL A 256 17.30 -15.98 3.84
C VAL A 256 16.45 -14.81 3.35
N PHE A 257 16.69 -13.60 3.86
CA PHE A 257 16.02 -12.39 3.41
C PHE A 257 16.19 -12.15 1.91
N HIS A 258 17.42 -12.28 1.38
CA HIS A 258 17.64 -12.10 -0.05
C HIS A 258 16.90 -13.17 -0.88
N LYS A 259 17.00 -14.44 -0.49
CA LYS A 259 16.29 -15.54 -1.18
C LYS A 259 14.77 -15.35 -1.18
N GLN A 260 14.19 -14.91 -0.06
CA GLN A 260 12.75 -14.70 0.05
C GLN A 260 12.26 -13.53 -0.81
N ASN A 261 13.07 -12.47 -0.93
CA ASN A 261 12.65 -11.23 -1.57
C ASN A 261 12.99 -11.14 -3.06
N ASN A 262 13.95 -11.94 -3.54
CA ASN A 262 14.25 -12.16 -4.97
C ASN A 262 14.22 -10.90 -5.85
N GLY A 263 14.92 -9.84 -5.45
CA GLY A 263 14.99 -8.58 -6.23
C GLY A 263 13.86 -7.57 -6.00
N LYS A 264 12.73 -7.93 -5.41
CA LYS A 264 11.48 -7.13 -5.44
C LYS A 264 11.37 -6.03 -4.38
N VAL A 265 12.22 -6.05 -3.35
CA VAL A 265 12.05 -5.18 -2.17
C VAL A 265 12.74 -3.82 -2.28
N TYR A 266 13.81 -3.71 -3.08
CA TYR A 266 14.60 -2.48 -3.13
C TYR A 266 14.30 -1.66 -4.39
N LYS A 267 13.63 -0.51 -4.18
CA LYS A 267 13.38 0.48 -5.24
C LYS A 267 14.70 1.15 -5.68
N PRO A 268 14.80 1.61 -6.95
CA PRO A 268 15.93 2.41 -7.42
C PRO A 268 16.18 3.64 -6.53
N ARG A 269 17.43 3.85 -6.11
CA ARG A 269 17.85 4.91 -5.18
C ARG A 269 18.36 6.15 -5.93
N ASN A 270 17.54 6.65 -6.86
CA ASN A 270 17.87 7.79 -7.72
C ASN A 270 18.18 9.08 -6.95
N TYR A 271 17.80 9.18 -5.68
CA TYR A 271 18.10 10.33 -4.83
C TYR A 271 19.58 10.40 -4.43
N LEU A 272 20.31 9.28 -4.43
CA LEU A 272 21.70 9.24 -3.95
C LEU A 272 22.64 10.15 -4.75
N VAL A 273 22.38 10.37 -6.05
CA VAL A 273 23.19 11.30 -6.86
C VAL A 273 22.94 12.76 -6.54
N LYS A 274 21.82 13.08 -5.86
CA LYS A 274 21.56 14.41 -5.31
C LYS A 274 22.22 14.58 -3.94
N GLU A 275 22.15 13.54 -3.11
CA GLU A 275 22.69 13.55 -1.73
C GLU A 275 24.22 13.44 -1.69
N PHE A 276 24.81 12.73 -2.66
CA PHE A 276 26.25 12.60 -2.86
C PHE A 276 26.63 13.17 -4.23
N PRO A 277 26.75 14.51 -4.36
CA PRO A 277 27.12 15.16 -5.61
C PRO A 277 28.42 14.64 -6.21
N GLU A 278 29.32 14.09 -5.38
CA GLU A 278 30.59 13.48 -5.80
C GLU A 278 30.40 12.38 -6.86
N LEU A 279 29.26 11.68 -6.82
CA LEU A 279 28.89 10.66 -7.81
C LEU A 279 28.67 11.23 -9.23
N ILE A 280 28.53 12.55 -9.37
CA ILE A 280 28.35 13.25 -10.64
C ILE A 280 29.54 14.18 -10.90
N GLU A 281 29.95 14.94 -9.89
CA GLU A 281 30.91 16.03 -10.01
C GLU A 281 32.33 15.53 -10.26
N MET A 282 32.77 14.44 -9.62
CA MET A 282 34.08 13.86 -9.90
C MET A 282 34.22 13.41 -11.36
N GLY A 283 33.10 13.01 -11.99
CA GLY A 283 33.06 12.70 -13.42
C GLY A 283 33.14 13.93 -14.33
N LYS A 284 32.85 15.14 -13.84
CA LYS A 284 33.09 16.37 -14.62
C LYS A 284 34.58 16.68 -14.72
N GLU A 285 35.32 16.40 -13.66
CA GLU A 285 36.75 16.74 -13.53
C GLU A 285 37.69 15.62 -14.00
N GLN A 286 37.29 14.36 -13.86
CA GLN A 286 38.06 13.20 -14.27
C GLN A 286 37.41 12.49 -15.47
N ASP A 287 38.20 11.86 -16.32
CA ASP A 287 37.67 11.06 -17.45
C ASP A 287 37.19 9.68 -17.03
N ARG A 288 37.63 9.20 -15.87
CA ARG A 288 37.25 7.91 -15.29
C ARG A 288 37.27 8.01 -13.76
N VAL A 289 36.15 7.61 -13.15
CA VAL A 289 35.99 7.58 -11.69
C VAL A 289 35.74 6.14 -11.26
N GLU A 290 36.56 5.64 -10.34
CA GLU A 290 36.46 4.28 -9.79
C GLU A 290 35.62 4.30 -8.50
N LEU A 291 34.49 3.60 -8.52
CA LEU A 291 33.57 3.47 -7.40
C LEU A 291 33.60 2.06 -6.85
N VAL A 292 33.62 1.91 -5.52
CA VAL A 292 33.34 0.63 -4.85
C VAL A 292 32.02 0.72 -4.07
N GLU A 293 31.06 -0.15 -4.33
CA GLU A 293 29.84 -0.26 -3.51
C GLU A 293 29.91 -1.51 -2.63
N ILE A 294 29.75 -1.33 -1.32
CA ILE A 294 29.74 -2.42 -0.34
C ILE A 294 28.30 -2.68 0.11
N GLY A 295 27.83 -3.93 -0.02
CA GLY A 295 26.45 -4.32 0.27
C GLY A 295 25.49 -3.88 -0.83
N CYS A 296 25.83 -4.16 -2.09
CA CYS A 296 25.08 -3.65 -3.24
C CYS A 296 23.68 -4.26 -3.39
N GLY A 297 23.38 -5.36 -2.70
CA GLY A 297 22.15 -6.13 -2.89
C GLY A 297 21.94 -6.46 -4.37
N TYR A 298 20.80 -6.06 -4.92
CA TYR A 298 20.44 -6.26 -6.33
C TYR A 298 20.76 -5.06 -7.23
N GLY A 299 21.61 -4.13 -6.77
CA GLY A 299 22.08 -2.97 -7.54
C GLY A 299 21.16 -1.75 -7.52
N SER A 300 20.34 -1.58 -6.48
CA SER A 300 19.42 -0.45 -6.36
C SER A 300 20.10 0.92 -6.29
N SER A 301 21.38 0.99 -5.91
CA SER A 301 22.18 2.23 -5.97
C SER A 301 23.01 2.28 -7.27
N VAL A 302 23.83 1.27 -7.54
CA VAL A 302 24.78 1.31 -8.67
C VAL A 302 24.11 1.42 -10.04
N LEU A 303 22.98 0.74 -10.29
CA LEU A 303 22.35 0.77 -11.62
C LEU A 303 21.88 2.19 -12.00
N PRO A 304 21.12 2.91 -11.15
CA PRO A 304 20.83 4.33 -11.38
C PRO A 304 22.05 5.22 -11.55
N ILE A 305 23.09 5.01 -10.72
CA ILE A 305 24.32 5.81 -10.77
C ILE A 305 25.00 5.64 -12.13
N LEU A 306 25.14 4.41 -12.63
CA LEU A 306 25.76 4.15 -13.93
C LEU A 306 25.00 4.75 -15.11
N GLN A 307 23.67 4.88 -14.99
CA GLN A 307 22.82 5.50 -16.01
C GLN A 307 23.03 7.02 -16.11
N VAL A 308 23.22 7.71 -14.99
CA VAL A 308 23.37 9.17 -14.97
C VAL A 308 24.83 9.64 -14.99
N SER A 309 25.77 8.78 -14.59
CA SER A 309 27.19 9.07 -14.53
C SER A 309 27.98 8.19 -15.49
N PRO A 310 28.11 8.56 -16.79
CA PRO A 310 28.73 7.69 -17.81
C PRO A 310 30.23 7.40 -17.56
N LYS A 311 30.90 8.21 -16.73
CA LYS A 311 32.32 8.09 -16.43
C LYS A 311 32.64 7.24 -15.19
N ILE A 312 31.62 6.83 -14.43
CA ILE A 312 31.79 5.92 -13.29
C ILE A 312 32.01 4.49 -13.82
N HIS A 313 33.05 3.86 -13.31
CA HIS A 313 33.26 2.41 -13.35
C HIS A 313 33.15 1.88 -11.92
N ALA A 314 32.27 0.90 -11.73
CA ALA A 314 31.91 0.39 -10.42
C ALA A 314 32.47 -1.02 -10.18
N GLN A 315 32.97 -1.25 -8.98
CA GLN A 315 33.25 -2.58 -8.44
C GLN A 315 32.31 -2.77 -7.25
N VAL A 316 31.34 -3.67 -7.37
CA VAL A 316 30.28 -3.82 -6.37
C VAL A 316 30.32 -5.20 -5.75
N CYS A 317 30.11 -5.27 -4.44
CA CYS A 317 30.09 -6.55 -3.76
C CYS A 317 28.98 -6.68 -2.73
N ASP A 318 28.55 -7.93 -2.56
CA ASP A 318 27.60 -8.35 -1.55
C ASP A 318 28.04 -9.71 -1.01
N PHE A 319 27.70 -10.03 0.24
CA PHE A 319 28.02 -11.33 0.82
C PHE A 319 27.12 -12.44 0.23
N SER A 320 25.97 -12.06 -0.36
CA SER A 320 24.99 -12.97 -0.95
C SER A 320 25.29 -13.22 -2.42
N SER A 321 25.66 -14.46 -2.77
CA SER A 321 25.83 -14.87 -4.16
C SER A 321 24.54 -14.71 -4.98
N HIS A 322 23.39 -14.97 -4.35
CA HIS A 322 22.07 -14.79 -4.96
C HIS A 322 21.81 -13.34 -5.36
N ALA A 323 22.23 -12.39 -4.54
CA ALA A 323 22.06 -10.97 -4.84
C ALA A 323 22.92 -10.52 -6.03
N ILE A 324 24.17 -11.00 -6.09
CA ILE A 324 25.09 -10.76 -7.21
C ILE A 324 24.56 -11.39 -8.50
N GLU A 325 24.03 -12.62 -8.45
CA GLU A 325 23.43 -13.28 -9.62
C GLU A 325 22.25 -12.48 -10.20
N ILE A 326 21.36 -11.98 -9.33
CA ILE A 326 20.22 -11.14 -9.77
C ILE A 326 20.70 -9.82 -10.37
N LEU A 327 21.69 -9.16 -9.75
CA LEU A 327 22.27 -7.93 -10.29
C LEU A 327 22.85 -8.16 -11.68
N GLN A 328 23.63 -9.24 -11.87
CA GLN A 328 24.25 -9.57 -13.15
C GLN A 328 23.23 -9.97 -14.24
N GLN A 329 22.05 -10.46 -13.86
CA GLN A 329 20.95 -10.78 -14.79
C GLN A 329 20.10 -9.56 -15.16
N ASN A 330 20.30 -8.41 -14.50
CA ASN A 330 19.54 -7.20 -14.78
C ASN A 330 19.90 -6.63 -16.17
N GLU A 331 18.90 -6.23 -16.95
CA GLU A 331 19.11 -5.68 -18.31
C GLU A 331 19.95 -4.39 -18.32
N LEU A 332 19.98 -3.65 -17.21
CA LEU A 332 20.76 -2.43 -17.04
C LEU A 332 22.19 -2.69 -16.55
N PHE A 333 22.55 -3.95 -16.27
CA PHE A 333 23.89 -4.31 -15.83
C PHE A 333 24.86 -4.27 -17.00
N ASP A 334 25.85 -3.40 -16.91
CA ASP A 334 26.91 -3.26 -17.90
C ASP A 334 28.20 -3.91 -17.39
N PRO A 335 28.62 -5.07 -17.91
CA PRO A 335 29.83 -5.77 -17.46
C PRO A 335 31.14 -5.04 -17.83
N GLU A 336 31.11 -4.08 -18.77
CA GLU A 336 32.30 -3.27 -19.10
C GLU A 336 32.52 -2.16 -18.07
N ARG A 337 31.43 -1.68 -17.47
CA ARG A 337 31.43 -0.57 -16.50
C ARG A 337 31.17 -0.99 -15.06
N CYS A 338 30.74 -2.22 -14.82
CA CYS A 338 30.39 -2.74 -13.51
C CYS A 338 30.91 -4.16 -13.31
N ARG A 339 31.79 -4.35 -12.33
CA ARG A 339 32.23 -5.67 -11.88
C ARG A 339 31.55 -6.03 -10.56
N ALA A 340 30.63 -6.98 -10.59
CA ALA A 340 29.97 -7.51 -9.41
C ALA A 340 30.66 -8.79 -8.90
N PHE A 341 30.90 -8.91 -7.60
CA PHE A 341 31.53 -10.10 -6.99
C PHE A 341 31.02 -10.37 -5.57
N VAL A 342 31.11 -11.64 -5.14
CA VAL A 342 30.71 -12.04 -3.78
C VAL A 342 31.84 -11.71 -2.82
N CYS A 343 31.53 -10.98 -1.74
CA CYS A 343 32.48 -10.65 -0.68
C CYS A 343 31.75 -10.43 0.64
N ASP A 344 32.14 -11.20 1.66
CA ASP A 344 31.72 -10.96 3.04
C ASP A 344 32.64 -9.91 3.68
N ILE A 345 32.28 -8.62 3.57
CA ILE A 345 33.16 -7.52 4.01
C ILE A 345 33.55 -7.59 5.49
N ALA A 346 32.76 -8.26 6.35
CA ALA A 346 33.10 -8.45 7.74
C ALA A 346 34.32 -9.38 7.92
N ARG A 347 34.55 -10.32 7.00
CA ARG A 347 35.54 -11.40 7.16
C ARG A 347 36.61 -11.42 6.08
N GLU A 348 36.22 -11.19 4.84
CA GLU A 348 37.05 -11.35 3.65
C GLU A 348 37.67 -10.01 3.22
N PRO A 349 38.87 -9.99 2.61
CA PRO A 349 39.41 -8.80 1.96
C PRO A 349 38.66 -8.51 0.64
N LEU A 350 38.73 -7.26 0.16
CA LEU A 350 38.13 -6.86 -1.12
C LEU A 350 38.90 -7.47 -2.31
N HIS A 351 38.54 -8.71 -2.67
CA HIS A 351 39.27 -9.48 -3.66
C HIS A 351 39.26 -8.87 -5.07
N GLY A 352 40.44 -8.48 -5.53
CA GLY A 352 40.62 -7.88 -6.85
C GLY A 352 40.30 -6.39 -6.90
N VAL A 353 40.15 -5.72 -5.76
CA VAL A 353 40.23 -4.26 -5.65
C VAL A 353 41.65 -3.91 -5.20
N ALA A 354 42.37 -3.09 -5.98
CA ALA A 354 43.74 -2.73 -5.66
C ALA A 354 43.79 -1.67 -4.53
N ALA A 355 44.89 -1.63 -3.79
CA ALA A 355 45.08 -0.59 -2.79
C ALA A 355 45.24 0.77 -3.47
N ASN A 356 44.65 1.81 -2.89
CA ASN A 356 44.64 3.18 -3.41
C ASN A 356 44.11 3.34 -4.84
N SER A 357 43.19 2.47 -5.29
CA SER A 357 42.65 2.50 -6.65
C SER A 357 41.25 3.09 -6.78
N VAL A 358 40.56 3.35 -5.67
CA VAL A 358 39.15 3.77 -5.66
C VAL A 358 39.02 5.26 -5.33
N ASP A 359 38.17 5.99 -6.06
CA ASP A 359 37.79 7.38 -5.77
C ASP A 359 36.71 7.48 -4.70
N ILE A 360 35.66 6.68 -4.87
CA ILE A 360 34.42 6.77 -4.09
C ILE A 360 34.09 5.39 -3.51
N ALA A 361 33.91 5.33 -2.20
CA ALA A 361 33.34 4.16 -1.54
C ALA A 361 31.90 4.45 -1.11
N LEU A 362 30.94 3.72 -1.68
CA LEU A 362 29.52 3.85 -1.36
C LEU A 362 29.13 2.76 -0.35
N MET A 363 28.66 3.19 0.82
CA MET A 363 28.26 2.30 1.92
C MET A 363 26.84 2.70 2.38
N VAL A 364 25.82 1.99 1.88
CA VAL A 364 24.41 2.36 2.10
C VAL A 364 23.63 1.20 2.71
N PHE A 365 23.21 1.34 3.97
CA PHE A 365 22.52 0.32 4.78
C PHE A 365 23.29 -1.01 4.93
N VAL A 366 24.62 -0.93 4.92
CA VAL A 366 25.49 -2.11 5.00
C VAL A 366 26.11 -2.29 6.37
N MET A 367 26.51 -1.23 7.06
CA MET A 367 27.19 -1.35 8.35
C MET A 367 26.21 -1.76 9.44
N SER A 368 24.97 -1.28 9.39
CA SER A 368 23.93 -1.70 10.33
C SER A 368 23.60 -3.19 10.26
N ALA A 369 23.88 -3.84 9.14
CA ALA A 369 23.69 -5.27 8.94
C ALA A 369 24.84 -6.12 9.53
N LEU A 370 25.97 -5.50 9.93
CA LEU A 370 27.13 -6.19 10.45
C LEU A 370 27.15 -6.21 11.99
N PRO A 371 27.80 -7.21 12.62
CA PRO A 371 28.11 -7.15 14.04
C PRO A 371 29.10 -6.01 14.35
N PRO A 372 28.96 -5.28 15.48
CA PRO A 372 29.85 -4.15 15.81
C PRO A 372 31.35 -4.47 15.82
N ALA A 373 31.73 -5.68 16.22
CA ALA A 373 33.12 -6.14 16.22
C ALA A 373 33.76 -6.16 14.82
N SER A 374 32.94 -6.16 13.76
CA SER A 374 33.40 -6.17 12.36
C SER A 374 33.51 -4.78 11.73
N PHE A 375 33.08 -3.70 12.42
CA PHE A 375 33.01 -2.37 11.84
C PHE A 375 34.38 -1.81 11.47
N VAL A 376 35.31 -1.77 12.41
CA VAL A 376 36.66 -1.23 12.20
C VAL A 376 37.43 -2.02 11.13
N PRO A 377 37.47 -3.37 11.16
CA PRO A 377 38.09 -4.13 10.07
C PRO A 377 37.47 -3.86 8.69
N ALA A 378 36.14 -3.70 8.60
CA ALA A 378 35.48 -3.40 7.33
C ALA A 378 35.85 -2.00 6.80
N ILE A 379 35.82 -0.99 7.67
CA ILE A 379 36.19 0.39 7.33
C ILE A 379 37.67 0.47 6.92
N GLN A 380 38.55 -0.27 7.59
CA GLN A 380 39.98 -0.31 7.25
C GLN A 380 40.23 -0.86 5.84
N LYS A 381 39.50 -1.91 5.43
CA LYS A 381 39.57 -2.45 4.06
C LYS A 381 39.14 -1.40 3.03
N VAL A 382 38.10 -0.62 3.32
CA VAL A 382 37.63 0.48 2.47
C VAL A 382 38.68 1.59 2.40
N ARG A 383 39.30 1.95 3.53
CA ARG A 383 40.40 2.92 3.58
C ARG A 383 41.57 2.47 2.72
N ASP A 384 41.93 1.20 2.77
CA ASP A 384 43.05 0.67 2.00
C ASP A 384 42.77 0.71 0.49
N ALA A 385 41.51 0.48 0.08
CA ALA A 385 41.08 0.57 -1.31
C ALA A 385 41.03 2.02 -1.84
N LEU A 386 40.64 2.99 -1.00
CA LEU A 386 40.54 4.40 -1.40
C LEU A 386 41.91 5.03 -1.68
N ARG A 387 42.01 5.81 -2.76
CA ARG A 387 43.18 6.67 -3.03
C ARG A 387 43.28 7.79 -1.98
N PRO A 388 44.47 8.37 -1.70
CA PRO A 388 44.55 9.60 -0.91
C PRO A 388 43.64 10.69 -1.50
N GLY A 389 42.83 11.34 -0.67
CA GLY A 389 41.79 12.28 -1.10
C GLY A 389 40.46 11.65 -1.54
N GLY A 390 40.39 10.33 -1.69
CA GLY A 390 39.16 9.60 -1.99
C GLY A 390 38.13 9.71 -0.87
N VAL A 391 36.86 9.54 -1.21
CA VAL A 391 35.72 9.82 -0.32
C VAL A 391 34.88 8.57 -0.04
N VAL A 392 34.38 8.47 1.19
CA VAL A 392 33.34 7.52 1.59
C VAL A 392 32.01 8.27 1.60
N CYS A 393 31.04 7.77 0.86
CA CYS A 393 29.64 8.20 0.90
C CYS A 393 28.86 7.20 1.77
N PHE A 394 28.53 7.61 2.99
CA PHE A 394 27.95 6.74 4.01
C PHE A 394 26.50 7.12 4.30
N ARG A 395 25.60 6.13 4.28
CA ARG A 395 24.21 6.31 4.73
C ARG A 395 23.67 5.07 5.42
N ASP A 396 23.20 5.21 6.64
CA ASP A 396 22.67 4.06 7.40
C ASP A 396 21.59 4.51 8.40
N TYR A 397 21.10 3.59 9.25
CA TYR A 397 20.13 3.93 10.28
C TYR A 397 20.73 4.84 11.36
N GLY A 398 20.02 5.93 11.71
CA GLY A 398 20.41 6.82 12.81
C GLY A 398 19.69 6.46 14.12
N LEU A 399 20.22 6.95 15.24
CA LEU A 399 19.55 6.81 16.55
C LEU A 399 18.14 7.40 16.54
N TYR A 400 17.25 6.74 17.27
CA TYR A 400 15.82 7.08 17.40
C TYR A 400 15.00 6.94 16.12
N ASP A 401 15.54 6.31 15.06
CA ASP A 401 14.73 5.94 13.91
C ASP A 401 13.52 5.11 14.34
N LEU A 402 12.41 5.27 13.61
CA LEU A 402 11.20 4.49 13.81
C LEU A 402 11.45 2.98 13.86
N ALA A 403 12.41 2.44 13.09
CA ALA A 403 12.74 1.03 13.13
C ALA A 403 13.40 0.64 14.47
N MET A 404 14.20 1.51 15.08
CA MET A 404 14.76 1.31 16.43
C MET A 404 13.63 1.25 17.45
N MET A 405 12.74 2.25 17.40
CA MET A 405 11.65 2.39 18.37
C MET A 405 10.64 1.23 18.32
N ARG A 406 10.43 0.66 17.12
CA ARG A 406 9.55 -0.51 16.88
C ARG A 406 10.20 -1.86 17.11
N SER A 407 11.53 -1.92 17.18
CA SER A 407 12.25 -3.18 17.38
C SER A 407 12.03 -3.72 18.78
N LYS A 408 11.64 -5.00 18.88
CA LYS A 408 11.25 -5.64 20.14
C LYS A 408 12.40 -6.37 20.84
N LYS A 409 13.48 -6.67 20.14
CA LYS A 409 14.60 -7.47 20.66
C LYS A 409 15.90 -6.68 20.54
N ARG A 410 16.27 -6.02 21.64
CA ARG A 410 17.55 -5.31 21.82
C ARG A 410 18.62 -6.32 22.22
N ILE A 411 19.77 -6.27 21.57
CA ILE A 411 20.93 -7.14 21.81
C ILE A 411 22.04 -6.34 22.50
N GLY A 412 22.12 -5.04 22.25
CA GLY A 412 23.05 -4.11 22.89
C GLY A 412 22.52 -2.67 22.81
N PRO A 413 23.29 -1.67 23.28
CA PRO A 413 22.83 -0.29 23.40
C PRO A 413 22.18 0.25 22.12
N SER A 414 22.79 0.03 20.96
CA SER A 414 22.25 0.47 19.68
C SER A 414 22.08 -0.68 18.68
N LEU A 415 22.09 -1.94 19.15
CA LEU A 415 22.04 -3.13 18.31
C LEU A 415 20.75 -3.92 18.54
N TYR A 416 19.99 -4.18 17.48
CA TYR A 416 18.67 -4.82 17.54
C TYR A 416 18.51 -5.92 16.49
N TYR A 417 17.64 -6.88 16.78
CA TYR A 417 17.02 -7.71 15.74
C TYR A 417 15.73 -7.03 15.25
N ARG A 418 15.62 -6.92 13.92
CA ARG A 418 14.39 -6.52 13.25
C ARG A 418 13.36 -7.65 13.30
N SER A 419 12.11 -7.33 12.97
CA SER A 419 11.01 -8.29 12.97
C SER A 419 11.19 -9.47 12.00
N ASP A 420 12.02 -9.29 10.97
CA ASP A 420 12.39 -10.32 9.98
C ASP A 420 13.62 -11.15 10.41
N GLY A 421 14.14 -10.93 11.62
CA GLY A 421 15.32 -11.62 12.15
C GLY A 421 16.65 -11.04 11.65
N THR A 422 16.65 -10.03 10.78
CA THR A 422 17.88 -9.36 10.35
C THR A 422 18.44 -8.44 11.44
N LEU A 423 19.75 -8.26 11.43
CA LEU A 423 20.45 -7.38 12.37
C LEU A 423 20.35 -5.92 11.90
N ALA A 424 20.15 -4.99 12.84
CA ALA A 424 20.23 -3.55 12.60
C ALA A 424 20.90 -2.82 13.77
N TYR A 425 22.03 -2.19 13.49
CA TYR A 425 22.66 -1.19 14.36
C TYR A 425 22.19 0.22 14.00
N PHE A 426 21.92 1.05 15.01
CA PHE A 426 21.49 2.44 14.86
C PHE A 426 22.62 3.37 15.32
N PHE A 427 23.18 4.14 14.39
CA PHE A 427 24.38 4.92 14.63
C PHE A 427 24.08 6.28 15.24
N SER A 428 24.92 6.69 16.19
CA SER A 428 25.07 8.09 16.58
C SER A 428 26.08 8.82 15.69
N ARG A 429 26.07 10.16 15.72
CA ARG A 429 27.12 10.97 15.09
C ARG A 429 28.47 10.65 15.71
N GLU A 430 28.50 10.46 17.03
CA GLU A 430 29.69 10.11 17.81
C GLU A 430 30.25 8.74 17.43
N ASP A 431 29.38 7.74 17.20
CA ASP A 431 29.81 6.40 16.74
C ASP A 431 30.59 6.50 15.43
N LEU A 432 30.10 7.30 14.46
CA LEU A 432 30.80 7.45 13.19
C LEU A 432 32.11 8.23 13.31
N LEU A 433 32.18 9.25 14.16
CA LEU A 433 33.43 9.95 14.44
C LEU A 433 34.45 9.00 15.07
N ASP A 434 34.04 8.20 16.05
CA ASP A 434 34.94 7.24 16.67
C ASP A 434 35.41 6.18 15.67
N LEU A 435 34.50 5.58 14.91
CA LEU A 435 34.83 4.53 13.94
C LEU A 435 35.69 5.03 12.77
N PHE A 436 35.27 6.10 12.08
CA PHE A 436 35.95 6.56 10.88
C PHE A 436 37.13 7.48 11.19
N VAL A 437 36.99 8.44 12.11
CA VAL A 437 38.04 9.44 12.38
C VAL A 437 39.04 8.92 13.41
N THR A 438 38.58 8.55 14.61
CA THR A 438 39.48 8.16 15.71
C THR A 438 40.18 6.83 15.45
N GLN A 439 39.41 5.80 15.08
CA GLN A 439 39.93 4.44 14.94
C GLN A 439 40.52 4.15 13.56
N CYS A 440 39.90 4.68 12.49
CA CYS A 440 40.34 4.43 11.11
C CYS A 440 41.06 5.62 10.46
N GLY A 441 41.19 6.78 11.12
CA GLY A 441 42.03 7.90 10.68
C GLY A 441 41.53 8.67 9.45
N PHE A 442 40.23 8.67 9.15
CA PHE A 442 39.63 9.50 8.10
C PHE A 442 39.46 10.96 8.55
N GLU A 443 39.32 11.87 7.60
CA GLU A 443 38.86 13.24 7.83
C GLU A 443 37.34 13.31 7.67
N LEU A 444 36.66 13.98 8.59
CA LEU A 444 35.23 14.24 8.48
C LEU A 444 34.98 15.34 7.44
N ILE A 445 34.06 15.09 6.50
CA ILE A 445 33.49 16.13 5.62
C ILE A 445 32.10 16.53 6.11
N GLU A 446 31.24 15.54 6.33
CA GLU A 446 29.83 15.72 6.69
C GLU A 446 29.41 14.58 7.61
N ASN A 447 28.61 14.84 8.64
CA ASN A 447 28.04 13.81 9.52
C ASN A 447 26.82 14.39 10.22
N ASP A 448 25.65 14.10 9.68
CA ASP A 448 24.40 14.63 10.19
C ASP A 448 23.26 13.61 10.13
N TYR A 449 22.19 13.89 10.88
CA TYR A 449 20.97 13.12 10.81
C TYR A 449 20.05 13.64 9.70
N CYS A 450 19.76 12.78 8.75
CA CYS A 450 18.66 12.96 7.82
C CYS A 450 17.34 12.57 8.51
N THR A 451 16.62 13.56 9.02
CA THR A 451 15.29 13.40 9.60
C THR A 451 14.20 13.63 8.55
N VAL A 452 13.31 12.65 8.39
CA VAL A 452 12.24 12.68 7.38
C VAL A 452 10.92 12.28 8.02
N ARG A 453 9.92 13.14 7.90
CA ARG A 453 8.57 12.96 8.40
C ARG A 453 7.69 12.41 7.28
N LEU A 454 7.56 11.09 7.26
CA LEU A 454 6.66 10.43 6.32
C LEU A 454 5.22 10.54 6.83
N GLN A 455 4.51 11.55 6.35
CA GLN A 455 3.11 11.70 6.66
C GLN A 455 2.29 10.80 5.75
N ASN A 456 1.74 9.73 6.33
CA ASN A 456 0.65 9.02 5.69
C ASN A 456 -0.61 9.88 5.84
N ARG A 457 -0.81 10.81 4.91
CA ARG A 457 -1.91 11.80 4.90
C ARG A 457 -3.30 11.16 5.01
N LYS A 458 -3.38 9.90 4.60
CA LYS A 458 -4.56 9.04 4.60
C LYS A 458 -4.81 8.33 5.93
N LYS A 459 -3.81 8.21 6.79
CA LYS A 459 -3.97 7.68 8.16
C LYS A 459 -3.83 8.76 9.24
N GLN A 460 -3.51 10.00 8.85
CA GLN A 460 -3.01 11.06 9.73
C GLN A 460 -1.81 10.62 10.60
N VAL A 461 -1.13 9.52 10.25
CA VAL A 461 0.01 9.01 10.99
C VAL A 461 1.28 9.61 10.40
N SER A 462 2.00 10.32 11.24
CA SER A 462 3.36 10.77 10.98
C SER A 462 4.35 9.68 11.37
N MET A 463 5.23 9.32 10.45
CA MET A 463 6.31 8.36 10.69
C MET A 463 7.64 9.07 10.56
N ASP A 464 8.29 9.31 11.69
CA ASP A 464 9.55 10.01 11.75
C ASP A 464 10.70 9.01 11.51
N ARG A 465 11.34 9.14 10.36
CA ARG A 465 12.48 8.33 9.95
C ARG A 465 13.75 9.10 10.22
N VAL A 466 14.75 8.40 10.75
CA VAL A 466 16.07 8.96 11.03
C VAL A 466 17.11 8.10 10.35
N TRP A 467 17.84 8.70 9.43
CA TRP A 467 19.04 8.11 8.84
C TRP A 467 20.23 8.95 9.23
N ILE A 468 21.39 8.32 9.34
CA ILE A 468 22.64 9.06 9.43
C ILE A 468 23.20 9.21 8.01
N HIS A 469 23.56 10.43 7.64
CA HIS A 469 24.21 10.78 6.38
C HIS A 469 25.60 11.28 6.72
N ALA A 470 26.64 10.67 6.16
CA ALA A 470 28.00 11.09 6.42
C ALA A 470 28.91 10.95 5.20
N LYS A 471 29.93 11.81 5.17
CA LYS A 471 31.00 11.82 4.17
C LYS A 471 32.34 11.91 4.88
N PHE A 472 33.25 11.03 4.48
CA PHE A 472 34.60 10.97 5.03
C PHE A 472 35.63 11.00 3.92
N ARG A 473 36.76 11.67 4.14
CA ARG A 473 37.88 11.71 3.20
C ARG A 473 39.06 10.95 3.73
N LYS A 474 39.72 10.16 2.89
CA LYS A 474 41.04 9.63 3.21
C LYS A 474 42.05 10.79 3.15
N PRO A 475 42.85 11.06 4.20
CA PRO A 475 43.77 12.18 4.22
C PRO A 475 44.67 12.21 2.97
N LEU A 476 44.95 13.42 2.48
CA LEU A 476 45.93 13.61 1.42
C LEU A 476 47.30 13.18 1.95
N GLN A 477 48.05 12.45 1.16
CA GLN A 477 49.40 12.05 1.54
C GLN A 477 50.24 13.32 1.57
N SER A 478 50.70 13.75 2.75
CA SER A 478 51.57 14.92 2.86
C SER A 478 52.88 14.62 2.13
N ASP A 479 53.26 15.45 1.17
CA ASP A 479 54.62 15.55 0.65
C ASP A 479 55.54 16.03 1.79
N THR A 480 55.95 15.11 2.65
CA THR A 480 57.09 15.32 3.54
C THR A 480 58.31 14.74 2.84
N THR A 481 58.88 15.55 1.95
CA THR A 481 60.32 15.45 1.68
C THR A 481 61.05 16.03 2.89
N ASP A 482 61.94 15.22 3.45
CA ASP A 482 63.07 15.59 4.31
C ASP A 482 62.82 16.47 5.54
N TRP A 483 62.67 15.81 6.70
CA TRP A 483 63.53 16.14 7.85
C TRP A 483 63.72 14.91 8.74
N ALA A 484 64.76 14.12 8.45
CA ALA A 484 65.31 13.20 9.43
C ALA A 484 66.38 13.91 10.26
N PRO A 485 66.36 13.73 11.60
CA PRO A 485 67.61 13.55 12.32
C PRO A 485 67.58 12.26 13.14
N LYS A 486 68.35 11.31 12.60
CA LYS A 486 69.21 10.30 13.24
C LYS A 486 68.66 9.40 14.35
N GLN A 487 68.77 8.11 14.05
CA GLN A 487 68.87 6.97 14.95
C GLN A 487 69.77 7.21 16.18
N SER A 488 69.27 6.75 17.33
CA SER A 488 70.10 6.10 18.35
C SER A 488 69.26 5.05 19.11
N GLU A 489 69.67 3.79 19.05
CA GLU A 489 69.13 2.67 19.85
C GLU A 489 69.60 2.73 21.35
N PRO A 490 69.42 1.70 22.20
CA PRO A 490 68.42 1.67 23.28
C PRO A 490 69.04 1.52 24.69
N LYS A 491 68.48 2.12 25.75
CA LYS A 491 68.88 1.78 27.14
C LYS A 491 67.75 1.81 28.18
N GLN A 492 67.49 0.60 28.70
CA GLN A 492 67.02 0.12 30.02
C GLN A 492 66.47 1.07 31.11
N ARG A 493 65.32 0.64 31.69
CA ARG A 493 64.73 0.73 33.07
C ARG A 493 65.54 1.49 34.16
N PRO A 494 64.90 2.11 35.21
CA PRO A 494 63.94 1.45 36.11
C PRO A 494 62.86 2.31 36.86
N LEU A 495 62.06 1.56 37.63
CA LEU A 495 61.05 1.77 38.69
C LEU A 495 61.10 2.99 39.66
N ASP A 496 59.88 3.49 39.99
CA ASP A 496 59.28 3.91 41.31
C ASP A 496 59.81 5.16 42.06
N PRO A 497 59.20 5.69 43.16
CA PRO A 497 57.78 5.87 43.61
C PRO A 497 57.45 7.33 44.08
N SER A 498 56.16 7.68 44.23
CA SER A 498 55.58 8.47 45.36
C SER A 498 54.08 8.77 45.09
N SER A 499 53.09 8.07 45.65
CA SER A 499 52.58 7.99 47.04
C SER A 499 51.37 8.88 47.34
N HIS A 500 50.20 8.22 47.51
CA HIS A 500 49.09 8.49 48.46
C HIS A 500 48.19 9.74 48.25
N ALA A 501 46.87 9.73 48.48
CA ALA A 501 46.01 8.82 49.25
C ALA A 501 44.54 8.84 48.76
N ILE A 502 43.88 7.69 48.88
CA ILE A 502 42.42 7.46 48.92
C ILE A 502 42.00 7.40 50.40
N VAL A 503 40.68 7.40 50.66
CA VAL A 503 39.92 6.88 51.84
C VAL A 503 39.20 8.04 52.57
N SER A 504 37.88 8.04 52.83
CA SER A 504 36.80 7.07 52.63
C SER A 504 35.47 7.56 53.22
N ARG A 505 34.36 6.91 52.80
CA ARG A 505 33.23 6.38 53.63
C ARG A 505 32.38 7.42 54.40
N GLN A 506 31.08 7.25 54.66
CA GLN A 506 30.19 6.08 54.79
C GLN A 506 28.74 6.61 54.89
N ALA A 507 27.75 5.81 54.45
CA ALA A 507 26.32 5.95 54.78
C ALA A 507 26.07 5.64 56.29
N PRO A 508 24.90 5.95 56.92
CA PRO A 508 23.59 5.35 56.60
C PRO A 508 22.31 6.21 56.86
N ASP A 509 21.19 5.68 56.36
CA ASP A 509 19.75 5.97 56.61
C ASP A 509 19.33 5.71 58.10
N PRO A 510 18.05 5.79 58.57
CA PRO A 510 16.82 6.51 58.15
C PRO A 510 16.11 7.26 59.33
N ALA A 511 14.96 7.91 59.07
CA ALA A 511 13.69 7.81 59.85
C ALA A 511 12.84 9.10 60.00
N HIS A 512 11.57 8.96 59.59
CA HIS A 512 10.29 9.36 60.21
C HIS A 512 9.89 10.81 60.61
N GLU A 513 8.65 11.13 60.16
CA GLU A 513 7.50 11.73 60.88
C GLU A 513 6.96 13.14 60.50
N ASP A 514 5.72 13.11 59.97
CA ASP A 514 4.51 13.87 60.33
C ASP A 514 4.40 15.41 60.20
N HIS A 515 3.42 15.89 59.40
CA HIS A 515 2.10 16.35 59.91
C HIS A 515 1.18 17.03 58.85
N ARG A 516 -0.03 16.45 58.69
CA ARG A 516 -1.41 17.02 58.79
C ARG A 516 -1.94 18.22 57.97
N SER A 517 -3.15 17.96 57.41
CA SER A 517 -4.41 18.75 57.41
C SER A 517 -4.61 19.84 56.33
N ALA A 518 -5.80 20.16 55.78
CA ALA A 518 -7.17 19.66 55.90
C ALA A 518 -8.12 20.29 54.82
N LEU A 519 -9.10 19.50 54.35
CA LEU A 519 -10.56 19.74 54.14
C LEU A 519 -11.18 20.88 53.27
N SER A 520 -12.24 20.43 52.55
CA SER A 520 -13.51 21.11 52.16
C SER A 520 -13.55 21.77 50.75
N SER A 521 -14.62 21.76 49.94
CA SER A 521 -15.96 21.15 49.98
C SER A 521 -16.66 21.37 48.61
N SER A 522 -17.36 20.33 48.14
CA SER A 522 -18.67 20.27 47.48
C SER A 522 -19.22 21.44 46.62
N ARG A 523 -19.60 21.13 45.37
CA ARG A 523 -20.97 21.36 44.83
C ARG A 523 -21.23 20.57 43.53
N ALA A 524 -22.45 20.05 43.44
CA ALA A 524 -22.96 19.12 42.42
C ALA A 524 -24.02 19.78 41.51
N LEU A 525 -24.51 18.99 40.53
CA LEU A 525 -25.68 19.11 39.62
C LEU A 525 -25.31 19.55 38.18
N LEU A 526 -25.65 18.82 37.09
CA LEU A 526 -26.86 18.06 36.76
C LEU A 526 -26.62 16.84 35.84
N ARG A 527 -27.48 15.81 36.01
CA ARG A 527 -27.64 14.60 35.17
C ARG A 527 -28.44 14.87 33.89
N ARG A 528 -28.12 14.16 32.79
CA ARG A 528 -29.11 13.51 31.89
C ARG A 528 -28.55 12.18 31.36
N HIS A 529 -29.46 11.21 31.24
CA HIS A 529 -29.21 9.77 31.09
C HIS A 529 -28.81 9.38 29.66
N ALA A 530 -27.69 8.66 29.52
CA ALA A 530 -27.45 7.80 28.37
C ALA A 530 -27.89 6.36 28.72
N MET A 531 -28.65 5.74 27.82
CA MET A 531 -29.09 4.36 27.96
C MET A 531 -27.88 3.42 28.01
N ALA A 532 -27.88 2.49 28.97
CA ALA A 532 -26.87 1.45 29.09
C ALA A 532 -26.90 0.52 27.86
N PRO A 533 -25.76 0.24 27.20
CA PRO A 533 -25.69 -0.84 26.23
C PRO A 533 -25.79 -2.17 26.96
N LYS A 534 -26.67 -3.05 26.46
CA LYS A 534 -26.77 -4.45 26.91
C LYS A 534 -25.40 -5.11 26.79
N ALA A 535 -24.90 -5.61 27.93
CA ALA A 535 -23.66 -6.36 28.02
C ALA A 535 -23.65 -7.54 27.04
N LEU A 536 -22.74 -7.50 26.07
CA LEU A 536 -22.30 -8.69 25.33
C LEU A 536 -21.76 -9.71 26.33
N GLY A 537 -22.28 -10.94 26.28
CA GLY A 537 -21.85 -12.05 27.13
C GLY A 537 -20.35 -12.32 26.99
N ARG A 538 -19.56 -11.90 27.99
CA ARG A 538 -18.11 -12.04 28.02
C ARG A 538 -17.72 -13.48 28.41
N SER A 539 -17.07 -14.17 27.48
CA SER A 539 -16.43 -15.48 27.71
C SER A 539 -15.25 -15.38 28.68
N ARG A 540 -15.08 -16.41 29.52
CA ARG A 540 -14.15 -16.60 30.65
C ARG A 540 -12.63 -16.54 30.36
N TRP A 541 -12.16 -15.95 29.26
CA TRP A 541 -10.75 -16.01 28.85
C TRP A 541 -9.99 -14.67 28.87
N PHE A 542 -10.64 -13.59 29.30
CA PHE A 542 -9.94 -12.36 29.64
C PHE A 542 -9.54 -12.46 31.11
N SER A 543 -8.23 -12.46 31.41
CA SER A 543 -7.75 -12.01 32.73
C SER A 543 -8.54 -10.75 33.11
N ALA A 544 -9.06 -10.66 34.33
CA ALA A 544 -9.94 -9.57 34.75
C ALA A 544 -9.33 -8.22 34.32
N LEU A 545 -9.89 -7.63 33.25
CA LEU A 545 -9.48 -6.33 32.73
C LEU A 545 -9.63 -5.32 33.87
N SER A 546 -8.62 -4.48 34.06
CA SER A 546 -8.70 -3.41 35.07
C SER A 546 -9.79 -2.41 34.69
N SER A 547 -10.20 -1.56 35.64
CA SER A 547 -11.11 -0.46 35.32
C SER A 547 -10.52 0.49 34.28
N GLU A 548 -9.20 0.71 34.32
CA GLU A 548 -8.46 1.52 33.34
C GLU A 548 -8.43 0.88 31.96
N ASP A 549 -8.21 -0.44 31.87
CA ASP A 549 -8.25 -1.18 30.61
C ASP A 549 -9.62 -1.04 29.94
N LEU A 550 -10.69 -1.11 30.75
CA LEU A 550 -12.06 -0.95 30.27
C LEU A 550 -12.35 0.49 29.86
N GLU A 551 -11.82 1.49 30.56
CA GLU A 551 -11.98 2.90 30.18
C GLU A 551 -11.30 3.19 28.84
N LEU A 552 -10.08 2.69 28.63
CA LEU A 552 -9.36 2.80 27.35
C LEU A 552 -10.11 2.11 26.20
N LEU A 553 -10.55 0.86 26.39
CA LEU A 553 -11.29 0.11 25.37
C LEU A 553 -12.65 0.71 25.03
N ASN A 554 -13.24 1.49 25.95
CA ASN A 554 -14.52 2.17 25.74
C ASN A 554 -14.38 3.68 25.48
N SER A 555 -13.15 4.17 25.26
CA SER A 555 -12.92 5.58 24.91
C SER A 555 -13.61 5.95 23.59
N GLU A 556 -13.97 7.23 23.49
CA GLU A 556 -14.62 7.78 22.29
C GLU A 556 -13.71 7.59 21.06
N ARG A 557 -14.35 7.31 19.92
CA ARG A 557 -13.67 7.17 18.64
C ARG A 557 -13.70 8.51 17.92
N GLU A 558 -12.63 8.83 17.21
CA GLU A 558 -12.67 9.89 16.20
C GLU A 558 -13.60 9.46 15.05
N GLY A 559 -14.28 10.42 14.45
CA GLY A 559 -15.27 10.18 13.41
C GLY A 559 -15.04 11.04 12.17
N MET A 560 -15.34 10.47 11.00
CA MET A 560 -15.42 11.17 9.72
C MET A 560 -16.77 10.91 9.09
N ASP A 561 -17.34 11.95 8.49
CA ASP A 561 -18.65 11.92 7.86
C ASP A 561 -18.51 11.81 6.34
N TYR A 562 -19.37 10.97 5.72
CA TYR A 562 -19.44 10.79 4.27
C TYR A 562 -20.88 10.72 3.77
N ASP A 563 -21.10 11.01 2.49
CA ASP A 563 -22.38 10.68 1.85
C ASP A 563 -22.52 9.16 1.72
N VAL A 564 -21.46 8.49 1.26
CA VAL A 564 -21.45 7.04 1.05
C VAL A 564 -20.17 6.38 1.58
N VAL A 565 -20.34 5.34 2.39
CA VAL A 565 -19.25 4.43 2.79
C VAL A 565 -19.47 3.06 2.15
N LEU A 566 -18.42 2.50 1.56
CA LEU A 566 -18.41 1.17 0.98
C LEU A 566 -17.45 0.27 1.76
N VAL A 567 -17.95 -0.90 2.17
CA VAL A 567 -17.19 -1.85 2.96
C VAL A 567 -16.64 -2.98 2.08
N GLY A 568 -15.32 -3.00 1.89
CA GLY A 568 -14.57 -3.94 1.05
C GLY A 568 -14.17 -3.32 -0.30
N GLY A 569 -12.90 -3.39 -0.66
CA GLY A 569 -12.31 -2.91 -1.91
C GLY A 569 -12.35 -3.93 -3.05
N GLY A 570 -13.45 -4.67 -3.17
CA GLY A 570 -13.67 -5.64 -4.25
C GLY A 570 -14.33 -5.03 -5.50
N PRO A 571 -14.54 -5.83 -6.57
CA PRO A 571 -15.08 -5.34 -7.83
C PRO A 571 -16.49 -4.74 -7.72
N ALA A 572 -17.33 -5.20 -6.78
CA ALA A 572 -18.66 -4.62 -6.55
C ALA A 572 -18.57 -3.19 -6.00
N SER A 573 -17.80 -2.99 -4.94
CA SER A 573 -17.67 -1.69 -4.27
C SER A 573 -16.93 -0.69 -5.14
N LEU A 574 -15.84 -1.09 -5.81
CA LEU A 574 -15.12 -0.17 -6.70
C LEU A 574 -16.00 0.25 -7.88
N ALA A 575 -16.79 -0.67 -8.46
CA ALA A 575 -17.76 -0.32 -9.49
C ALA A 575 -18.85 0.65 -8.99
N ALA A 576 -19.36 0.43 -7.77
CA ALA A 576 -20.32 1.34 -7.14
C ALA A 576 -19.71 2.74 -6.89
N ALA A 577 -18.48 2.80 -6.36
CA ALA A 577 -17.81 4.06 -6.06
C ALA A 577 -17.51 4.88 -7.33
N ILE A 578 -16.99 4.23 -8.38
CA ILE A 578 -16.77 4.86 -9.69
C ILE A 578 -18.10 5.37 -10.25
N ARG A 579 -19.16 4.54 -10.23
CA ARG A 579 -20.46 4.93 -10.78
C ARG A 579 -21.08 6.11 -10.02
N LEU A 580 -20.94 6.15 -8.70
CA LEU A 580 -21.38 7.29 -7.88
C LEU A 580 -20.68 8.58 -8.32
N LYS A 581 -19.35 8.57 -8.48
CA LYS A 581 -18.60 9.76 -8.90
C LYS A 581 -18.85 10.16 -10.36
N GLN A 582 -19.09 9.19 -11.25
CA GLN A 582 -19.56 9.49 -12.60
C GLN A 582 -20.92 10.22 -12.58
N LEU A 583 -21.89 9.73 -11.80
CA LEU A 583 -23.20 10.39 -11.65
C LEU A 583 -23.06 11.79 -11.03
N SER A 584 -22.18 11.94 -10.04
CA SER A 584 -21.84 13.23 -9.43
C SER A 584 -21.32 14.24 -10.46
N ALA A 585 -20.39 13.81 -11.33
CA ALA A 585 -19.85 14.64 -12.39
C ALA A 585 -20.90 14.97 -13.46
N GLU A 586 -21.70 13.98 -13.88
CA GLU A 586 -22.75 14.13 -14.90
C GLU A 586 -23.85 15.11 -14.47
N LYS A 587 -24.23 15.10 -13.20
CA LYS A 587 -25.38 15.84 -12.66
C LYS A 587 -25.00 17.04 -11.79
N GLY A 588 -23.70 17.30 -11.59
CA GLY A 588 -23.19 18.46 -10.87
C GLY A 588 -23.44 18.44 -9.36
N THR A 589 -23.35 17.27 -8.72
CA THR A 589 -23.49 17.12 -7.27
C THR A 589 -22.36 16.25 -6.74
N ASP A 590 -21.37 16.85 -6.09
CA ASP A 590 -20.17 16.12 -5.64
C ASP A 590 -20.45 15.34 -4.35
N LEU A 591 -20.72 14.03 -4.43
CA LEU A 591 -20.89 13.20 -3.23
C LEU A 591 -19.52 12.79 -2.67
N SER A 592 -19.36 12.82 -1.34
CA SER A 592 -18.18 12.24 -0.69
C SER A 592 -18.32 10.73 -0.56
N VAL A 593 -17.36 9.99 -1.11
CA VAL A 593 -17.42 8.53 -1.25
C VAL A 593 -16.15 7.92 -0.67
N CYS A 594 -16.33 7.04 0.31
CA CYS A 594 -15.24 6.35 1.00
C CYS A 594 -15.32 4.83 0.80
N VAL A 595 -14.19 4.17 0.51
CA VAL A 595 -14.07 2.71 0.41
C VAL A 595 -13.06 2.21 1.44
N VAL A 596 -13.45 1.34 2.36
CA VAL A 596 -12.51 0.69 3.30
C VAL A 596 -12.15 -0.72 2.85
N GLU A 597 -10.87 -1.08 2.94
CA GLU A 597 -10.38 -2.42 2.61
C GLU A 597 -9.45 -2.95 3.72
N LYS A 598 -9.65 -4.20 4.11
CA LYS A 598 -8.84 -4.83 5.17
C LYS A 598 -7.44 -5.21 4.72
N GLY A 599 -7.27 -5.60 3.46
CA GLY A 599 -5.98 -5.96 2.87
C GLY A 599 -5.03 -4.77 2.92
N ALA A 600 -3.73 -5.03 3.07
CA ALA A 600 -2.72 -3.97 3.18
C ALA A 600 -2.76 -3.00 2.00
N GLU A 601 -3.17 -3.52 0.84
CA GLU A 601 -3.42 -2.79 -0.41
C GLU A 601 -4.68 -3.33 -1.08
N ILE A 602 -5.28 -2.56 -1.98
CA ILE A 602 -6.37 -3.04 -2.85
C ILE A 602 -5.87 -4.24 -3.66
N GLY A 603 -6.70 -5.27 -3.81
CA GLY A 603 -6.34 -6.51 -4.52
C GLY A 603 -5.64 -7.57 -3.66
N SER A 604 -5.00 -7.22 -2.55
CA SER A 604 -4.18 -8.17 -1.76
C SER A 604 -4.94 -9.35 -1.14
N HIS A 605 -6.27 -9.24 -0.99
CA HIS A 605 -7.15 -10.29 -0.46
C HIS A 605 -8.09 -10.89 -1.52
N ILE A 606 -7.87 -10.58 -2.81
CA ILE A 606 -8.67 -11.06 -3.93
C ILE A 606 -8.14 -12.42 -4.39
N VAL A 607 -9.04 -13.38 -4.61
CA VAL A 607 -8.71 -14.70 -5.19
C VAL A 607 -9.82 -15.11 -6.14
N SER A 608 -9.46 -15.46 -7.37
CA SER A 608 -10.36 -16.02 -8.38
C SER A 608 -9.55 -16.73 -9.49
N GLY A 609 -10.05 -17.83 -10.04
CA GLY A 609 -9.50 -18.34 -11.31
C GLY A 609 -9.78 -17.41 -12.51
N ASN A 610 -10.85 -16.63 -12.41
CA ASN A 610 -11.31 -15.60 -13.34
C ASN A 610 -11.13 -15.80 -14.86
N VAL A 611 -12.12 -16.47 -15.46
CA VAL A 611 -12.52 -16.18 -16.84
C VAL A 611 -13.52 -15.01 -16.81
N PHE A 612 -13.02 -13.82 -17.10
CA PHE A 612 -13.70 -12.54 -16.96
C PHE A 612 -14.67 -12.27 -18.11
N GLU A 613 -15.93 -12.03 -17.76
CA GLU A 613 -16.97 -11.56 -18.69
C GLU A 613 -17.01 -10.02 -18.68
N PRO A 614 -16.59 -9.33 -19.76
CA PRO A 614 -16.34 -7.89 -19.73
C PRO A 614 -17.62 -7.04 -19.72
N ARG A 615 -18.81 -7.65 -19.82
CA ARG A 615 -20.10 -6.94 -20.00
C ARG A 615 -20.29 -5.77 -19.03
N ALA A 616 -20.11 -6.00 -17.72
CA ALA A 616 -20.30 -4.95 -16.73
C ALA A 616 -19.21 -3.87 -16.79
N LEU A 617 -17.97 -4.24 -17.14
CA LEU A 617 -16.89 -3.27 -17.32
C LEU A 617 -17.10 -2.43 -18.58
N ASN A 618 -17.61 -3.02 -19.67
CA ASN A 618 -18.01 -2.28 -20.87
C ASN A 618 -19.12 -1.26 -20.58
N GLU A 619 -20.01 -1.54 -19.62
CA GLU A 619 -21.02 -0.59 -19.16
C GLU A 619 -20.43 0.52 -18.28
N LEU A 620 -19.45 0.21 -17.42
CA LEU A 620 -18.88 1.14 -16.44
C LEU A 620 -17.78 2.06 -17.02
N ILE A 621 -16.85 1.49 -17.78
CA ILE A 621 -15.68 2.17 -18.37
C ILE A 621 -15.54 1.68 -19.81
N PRO A 622 -16.32 2.19 -20.77
CA PRO A 622 -16.34 1.67 -22.16
C PRO A 622 -14.97 1.69 -22.86
N ASP A 623 -14.09 2.60 -22.47
CA ASP A 623 -12.75 2.84 -22.98
C ASP A 623 -11.64 2.16 -22.14
N TRP A 624 -11.99 1.14 -21.33
CA TRP A 624 -11.04 0.44 -20.45
C TRP A 624 -9.78 -0.08 -21.14
N LYS A 625 -9.88 -0.42 -22.44
CA LYS A 625 -8.73 -0.85 -23.26
C LYS A 625 -7.71 0.28 -23.45
N ASP A 626 -8.20 1.48 -23.77
CA ASP A 626 -7.36 2.65 -24.01
C ASP A 626 -6.77 3.18 -22.70
N LYS A 627 -7.47 2.95 -21.58
CA LYS A 627 -7.00 3.23 -20.21
C LYS A 627 -6.06 2.18 -19.62
N GLY A 628 -5.66 1.18 -20.41
CA GLY A 628 -4.64 0.21 -20.01
C GLY A 628 -5.09 -0.81 -18.94
N ALA A 629 -6.38 -1.19 -18.91
CA ALA A 629 -6.81 -2.23 -17.97
C ALA A 629 -6.04 -3.55 -18.21
N PRO A 630 -5.66 -4.29 -17.15
CA PRO A 630 -4.82 -5.50 -17.25
C PRO A 630 -5.64 -6.72 -17.71
N ILE A 631 -6.21 -6.63 -18.91
CA ILE A 631 -7.11 -7.61 -19.52
C ILE A 631 -6.62 -7.87 -20.95
N HIS A 632 -5.66 -8.79 -21.08
CA HIS A 632 -4.94 -9.01 -22.35
C HIS A 632 -5.17 -10.37 -22.99
N THR A 633 -5.48 -11.41 -22.20
CA THR A 633 -5.59 -12.79 -22.71
C THR A 633 -7.03 -13.15 -23.05
N GLU A 634 -7.40 -13.07 -24.32
CA GLU A 634 -8.71 -13.57 -24.79
C GLU A 634 -8.75 -15.10 -24.75
N VAL A 635 -9.91 -15.68 -24.44
CA VAL A 635 -10.12 -17.13 -24.47
C VAL A 635 -10.19 -17.62 -25.92
N THR A 636 -9.32 -18.57 -26.28
CA THR A 636 -9.19 -19.11 -27.65
C THR A 636 -9.67 -20.56 -27.77
N ASP A 637 -9.61 -21.34 -26.69
CA ASP A 637 -10.08 -22.73 -26.65
C ASP A 637 -10.76 -23.04 -25.30
N ASP A 638 -11.94 -23.65 -25.38
CA ASP A 638 -12.71 -24.13 -24.23
C ASP A 638 -12.74 -25.66 -24.23
N ALA A 639 -12.23 -26.28 -23.17
CA ALA A 639 -12.26 -27.70 -22.94
C ALA A 639 -13.03 -28.04 -21.65
N PHE A 640 -13.96 -28.97 -21.74
CA PHE A 640 -14.60 -29.56 -20.58
C PHE A 640 -14.28 -31.06 -20.55
N MET A 641 -13.66 -31.52 -19.47
CA MET A 641 -13.16 -32.89 -19.34
C MET A 641 -13.92 -33.64 -18.25
N PHE A 642 -14.31 -34.89 -18.53
CA PHE A 642 -14.69 -35.84 -17.51
C PHE A 642 -13.48 -36.70 -17.13
N LEU A 643 -13.08 -36.68 -15.86
CA LEU A 643 -11.94 -37.43 -15.35
C LEU A 643 -12.40 -38.71 -14.65
N THR A 644 -11.76 -39.81 -15.00
CA THR A 644 -11.69 -41.02 -14.18
C THR A 644 -10.36 -41.04 -13.45
N LYS A 645 -10.07 -42.05 -12.63
CA LYS A 645 -8.80 -42.12 -11.91
C LYS A 645 -7.58 -42.12 -12.84
N ASP A 646 -7.68 -42.87 -13.95
CA ASP A 646 -6.54 -43.16 -14.83
C ASP A 646 -6.76 -42.66 -16.28
N GLY A 647 -7.85 -41.93 -16.55
CA GLY A 647 -8.22 -41.53 -17.91
C GLY A 647 -9.14 -40.30 -17.95
N SER A 648 -9.16 -39.63 -19.09
CA SER A 648 -9.89 -38.38 -19.30
C SER A 648 -10.66 -38.39 -20.62
N TYR A 649 -11.84 -37.79 -20.63
CA TYR A 649 -12.70 -37.70 -21.81
C TYR A 649 -13.12 -36.25 -22.04
N ARG A 650 -12.77 -35.66 -23.19
CA ARG A 650 -13.26 -34.33 -23.58
C ARG A 650 -14.71 -34.44 -24.02
N LEU A 651 -15.58 -33.67 -23.38
CA LEU A 651 -16.96 -33.52 -23.82
C LEU A 651 -16.99 -32.62 -25.07
N PRO A 652 -17.67 -33.01 -26.15
CA PRO A 652 -17.86 -32.13 -27.30
C PRO A 652 -18.55 -30.83 -26.90
N ASN A 653 -17.98 -29.69 -27.31
CA ASN A 653 -18.46 -28.37 -26.86
C ASN A 653 -19.95 -28.12 -27.18
N PHE A 654 -20.50 -28.69 -28.26
CA PHE A 654 -21.92 -28.55 -28.60
C PHE A 654 -22.88 -29.26 -27.62
N LEU A 655 -22.36 -30.15 -26.76
CA LEU A 655 -23.11 -30.78 -25.67
C LEU A 655 -23.03 -29.99 -24.35
N LEU A 656 -22.22 -28.94 -24.30
CA LEU A 656 -22.10 -28.07 -23.14
C LEU A 656 -23.13 -26.95 -23.20
N PRO A 657 -23.74 -26.57 -22.06
CA PRO A 657 -24.76 -25.53 -22.05
C PRO A 657 -24.14 -24.19 -22.47
N PRO A 658 -24.92 -23.27 -23.06
CA PRO A 658 -24.40 -21.99 -23.56
C PRO A 658 -23.61 -21.18 -22.52
N GLU A 659 -23.97 -21.34 -21.24
CA GLU A 659 -23.30 -20.74 -20.09
C GLU A 659 -21.84 -21.18 -19.93
N GLN A 660 -21.41 -22.30 -20.51
CA GLN A 660 -20.02 -22.79 -20.48
C GLN A 660 -19.15 -22.28 -21.63
N HIS A 661 -19.71 -21.54 -22.59
CA HIS A 661 -18.91 -20.97 -23.68
C HIS A 661 -18.26 -19.66 -23.25
N ASN A 662 -16.96 -19.53 -23.52
CA ASN A 662 -16.17 -18.38 -23.10
C ASN A 662 -15.72 -17.45 -24.23
N HIS A 663 -16.31 -17.58 -25.42
CA HIS A 663 -16.06 -16.65 -26.52
C HIS A 663 -16.33 -15.19 -26.08
N GLY A 664 -15.38 -14.29 -26.34
CA GLY A 664 -15.42 -12.88 -25.94
C GLY A 664 -15.07 -12.59 -24.48
N ASN A 665 -14.67 -13.62 -23.71
CA ASN A 665 -14.18 -13.47 -22.34
C ASN A 665 -12.64 -13.51 -22.29
N TYR A 666 -12.10 -13.15 -21.13
CA TYR A 666 -10.65 -13.01 -20.93
C TYR A 666 -10.17 -13.80 -19.71
N ILE A 667 -8.98 -14.36 -19.77
CA ILE A 667 -8.30 -14.95 -18.61
C ILE A 667 -7.50 -13.83 -17.93
N ILE A 668 -7.78 -13.55 -16.66
CA ILE A 668 -7.15 -12.43 -15.94
C ILE A 668 -6.71 -12.82 -14.54
N SER A 669 -5.82 -12.03 -13.94
CA SER A 669 -5.73 -11.95 -12.48
C SER A 669 -6.75 -10.93 -11.98
N LEU A 670 -7.70 -11.39 -11.16
CA LEU A 670 -8.69 -10.48 -10.58
C LEU A 670 -8.03 -9.49 -9.60
N SER A 671 -6.94 -9.90 -8.94
CA SER A 671 -6.14 -9.01 -8.08
C SER A 671 -5.56 -7.84 -8.87
N LYS A 672 -5.00 -8.07 -10.07
CA LYS A 672 -4.51 -6.99 -10.95
C LYS A 672 -5.66 -6.06 -11.40
N LEU A 673 -6.79 -6.63 -11.85
CA LEU A 673 -7.94 -5.81 -12.29
C LEU A 673 -8.51 -4.96 -11.15
N VAL A 674 -8.62 -5.50 -9.93
CA VAL A 674 -9.14 -4.76 -8.78
C VAL A 674 -8.21 -3.64 -8.35
N ARG A 675 -6.87 -3.80 -8.44
CA ARG A 675 -5.91 -2.70 -8.25
C ARG A 675 -6.14 -1.58 -9.26
N TRP A 676 -6.25 -1.92 -10.54
CA TRP A 676 -6.54 -0.95 -11.60
C TRP A 676 -7.89 -0.25 -11.36
N LEU A 677 -8.96 -0.97 -10.99
CA LEU A 677 -10.23 -0.34 -10.59
C LEU A 677 -10.09 0.60 -9.39
N GLY A 678 -9.17 0.31 -8.47
CA GLY A 678 -8.82 1.21 -7.36
C GLY A 678 -8.23 2.52 -7.87
N GLU A 679 -7.27 2.45 -8.79
CA GLU A 679 -6.68 3.63 -9.44
C GLU A 679 -7.74 4.45 -10.19
N GLN A 680 -8.64 3.78 -10.93
CA GLN A 680 -9.74 4.43 -11.64
C GLN A 680 -10.72 5.12 -10.67
N ALA A 681 -10.96 4.53 -9.50
CA ALA A 681 -11.80 5.12 -8.47
C ALA A 681 -11.14 6.35 -7.81
N GLU A 682 -9.84 6.28 -7.49
CA GLU A 682 -9.08 7.41 -6.95
C GLU A 682 -9.01 8.58 -7.97
N GLU A 683 -8.85 8.30 -9.26
CA GLU A 683 -8.83 9.31 -10.33
C GLU A 683 -10.12 10.13 -10.39
N VAL A 684 -11.28 9.51 -10.11
CA VAL A 684 -12.58 10.19 -10.07
C VAL A 684 -12.92 10.74 -8.68
N GLY A 685 -11.97 10.77 -7.75
CA GLY A 685 -12.09 11.43 -6.44
C GLY A 685 -12.70 10.57 -5.33
N VAL A 686 -12.65 9.24 -5.44
CA VAL A 686 -13.05 8.33 -4.34
C VAL A 686 -11.92 8.26 -3.31
N GLU A 687 -12.26 8.36 -2.03
CA GLU A 687 -11.33 8.11 -0.93
C GLU A 687 -11.29 6.62 -0.60
N ILE A 688 -10.22 5.93 -0.99
CA ILE A 688 -10.03 4.52 -0.65
C ILE A 688 -9.19 4.46 0.63
N TYR A 689 -9.35 3.49 1.52
CA TYR A 689 -8.55 3.27 2.74
C TYR A 689 -8.19 1.78 2.90
N PRO A 690 -7.10 1.28 2.28
CA PRO A 690 -6.62 -0.07 2.52
C PRO A 690 -5.86 -0.17 3.85
N GLY A 691 -5.81 -1.38 4.38
CA GLY A 691 -5.29 -1.70 5.71
C GLY A 691 -6.24 -1.31 6.84
N PHE A 692 -7.52 -1.05 6.56
CA PHE A 692 -8.55 -0.70 7.54
C PHE A 692 -9.71 -1.68 7.47
N SER A 693 -9.82 -2.52 8.49
CA SER A 693 -10.90 -3.49 8.61
C SER A 693 -12.14 -2.85 9.24
N ALA A 694 -13.28 -2.80 8.53
CA ALA A 694 -14.57 -2.55 9.18
C ALA A 694 -14.87 -3.68 10.17
N SER A 695 -15.07 -3.32 11.43
CA SER A 695 -15.18 -4.28 12.54
C SER A 695 -16.49 -4.23 13.30
N GLU A 696 -17.21 -3.11 13.18
CA GLU A 696 -18.45 -2.81 13.87
C GLU A 696 -19.36 -2.01 12.94
N VAL A 697 -20.65 -2.33 12.95
CA VAL A 697 -21.69 -1.56 12.24
C VAL A 697 -22.23 -0.50 13.22
N LEU A 698 -22.24 0.76 12.78
CA LEU A 698 -22.80 1.85 13.57
C LEU A 698 -24.30 1.97 13.25
N TYR A 699 -25.12 2.10 14.30
CA TYR A 699 -26.57 2.27 14.16
C TYR A 699 -27.00 3.62 14.73
N ARG A 700 -27.91 4.31 14.04
CA ARG A 700 -28.56 5.53 14.53
C ARG A 700 -29.61 5.19 15.59
N GLU A 701 -30.12 6.22 16.26
CA GLU A 701 -31.16 6.06 17.29
C GLU A 701 -32.46 5.43 16.77
N ASP A 702 -32.79 5.66 15.49
CA ASP A 702 -33.96 5.06 14.81
C ASP A 702 -33.74 3.57 14.45
N GLY A 703 -32.53 3.05 14.68
CA GLY A 703 -32.12 1.67 14.37
C GLY A 703 -31.63 1.46 12.93
N SER A 704 -31.58 2.50 12.10
CA SER A 704 -30.96 2.46 10.78
C SER A 704 -29.43 2.38 10.85
N VAL A 705 -28.78 1.95 9.77
CA VAL A 705 -27.32 1.95 9.68
C VAL A 705 -26.82 3.38 9.46
N GLY A 706 -25.90 3.81 10.33
CA GLY A 706 -25.27 5.13 10.29
C GLY A 706 -23.81 5.13 9.86
N GLY A 707 -23.21 3.96 9.57
CA GLY A 707 -21.81 3.85 9.16
C GLY A 707 -21.15 2.58 9.66
N ILE A 708 -19.82 2.60 9.75
CA ILE A 708 -19.00 1.53 10.36
C ILE A 708 -17.93 2.12 11.27
N ALA A 709 -17.36 1.29 12.16
CA ALA A 709 -16.12 1.61 12.84
C ALA A 709 -15.01 0.62 12.45
N THR A 710 -13.83 1.18 12.21
CA THR A 710 -12.63 0.39 11.90
C THR A 710 -12.13 -0.35 13.14
N ARG A 711 -11.33 -1.39 12.92
CA ARG A 711 -10.80 -2.24 13.99
C ARG A 711 -9.75 -1.48 14.81
N ASP A 712 -9.88 -1.54 16.14
CA ASP A 712 -8.86 -1.08 17.07
C ASP A 712 -7.55 -1.84 16.87
N VAL A 713 -6.42 -1.17 17.12
CA VAL A 713 -5.07 -1.74 17.01
C VAL A 713 -4.34 -1.69 18.34
N GLY A 714 -3.37 -2.58 18.53
CA GLY A 714 -2.57 -2.60 19.75
C GLY A 714 -3.28 -3.25 20.93
N ILE A 715 -4.11 -4.27 20.69
CA ILE A 715 -4.67 -5.12 21.74
C ILE A 715 -3.84 -6.41 21.81
N GLY A 716 -3.41 -6.82 23.00
CA GLY A 716 -2.64 -8.04 23.23
C GLY A 716 -3.47 -9.31 23.03
N LYS A 717 -2.79 -10.46 22.89
CA LYS A 717 -3.48 -11.77 22.76
C LYS A 717 -4.39 -12.09 23.96
N ASP A 718 -4.05 -11.55 25.14
CA ASP A 718 -4.83 -11.63 26.38
C ASP A 718 -6.06 -10.69 26.40
N GLY A 719 -6.20 -9.83 25.39
CA GLY A 719 -7.28 -8.86 25.26
C GLY A 719 -7.03 -7.53 25.96
N LYS A 720 -5.87 -7.32 26.58
CA LYS A 720 -5.53 -6.05 27.22
C LYS A 720 -5.08 -5.01 26.18
N PRO A 721 -5.41 -3.73 26.35
CA PRO A 721 -4.79 -2.68 25.56
C PRO A 721 -3.28 -2.64 25.85
N LYS A 722 -2.46 -2.51 24.81
CA LYS A 722 -1.02 -2.29 24.94
C LYS A 722 -0.73 -0.80 25.09
N SER A 723 0.52 -0.46 25.40
CA SER A 723 0.99 0.93 25.33
C SER A 723 0.84 1.57 23.94
N THR A 724 0.78 0.76 22.87
CA THR A 724 0.53 1.20 21.49
C THR A 724 -0.94 1.10 21.07
N PHE A 725 -1.87 0.98 22.03
CA PHE A 725 -3.30 0.88 21.73
C PHE A 725 -3.80 2.15 21.03
N ALA A 726 -4.57 1.97 19.95
CA ALA A 726 -5.32 3.05 19.33
C ALA A 726 -6.71 2.56 18.94
N ARG A 727 -7.72 3.37 19.27
CA ARG A 727 -9.11 3.12 18.87
C ARG A 727 -9.24 3.23 17.36
N GLY A 728 -10.07 2.37 16.79
CA GLY A 728 -10.46 2.49 15.39
C GLY A 728 -11.40 3.67 15.19
N MET A 729 -11.27 4.33 14.04
CA MET A 729 -12.08 5.47 13.61
C MET A 729 -13.50 5.05 13.18
N GLU A 730 -14.47 5.91 13.47
CA GLU A 730 -15.83 5.86 12.93
C GLU A 730 -15.88 6.49 11.54
N LEU A 731 -16.49 5.80 10.59
CA LEU A 731 -16.83 6.31 9.28
C LEU A 731 -18.35 6.34 9.20
N ARG A 732 -18.92 7.51 9.49
CA ARG A 732 -20.35 7.75 9.50
C ARG A 732 -20.79 8.07 8.08
N ALA A 733 -21.94 7.56 7.68
CA ALA A 733 -22.42 7.68 6.32
C ALA A 733 -23.94 7.84 6.26
N ARG A 734 -24.43 8.60 5.27
CA ARG A 734 -25.87 8.62 4.96
C ARG A 734 -26.32 7.26 4.44
N VAL A 735 -25.52 6.66 3.55
CA VAL A 735 -25.72 5.30 3.02
C VAL A 735 -24.43 4.48 3.17
N THR A 736 -24.55 3.25 3.69
CA THR A 736 -23.45 2.29 3.72
C THR A 736 -23.72 1.08 2.83
N LEU A 737 -22.83 0.82 1.86
CA LEU A 737 -22.93 -0.34 0.96
C LEU A 737 -21.95 -1.44 1.39
N PHE A 738 -22.45 -2.65 1.63
CA PHE A 738 -21.65 -3.77 2.12
C PHE A 738 -21.25 -4.71 0.99
N GLY A 739 -19.99 -4.60 0.56
CA GLY A 739 -19.37 -5.37 -0.52
C GLY A 739 -18.19 -6.24 -0.07
N GLU A 740 -18.19 -6.72 1.19
CA GLU A 740 -17.15 -7.57 1.80
C GLU A 740 -16.86 -8.88 1.04
N GLY A 741 -17.75 -9.26 0.11
CA GLY A 741 -17.69 -10.49 -0.65
C GLY A 741 -18.30 -11.68 0.10
N CYS A 742 -17.95 -12.89 -0.34
CA CYS A 742 -18.55 -14.11 0.20
C CYS A 742 -18.35 -14.20 1.72
N ARG A 743 -19.49 -14.31 2.44
CA ARG A 743 -19.58 -14.47 3.90
C ARG A 743 -18.94 -13.31 4.67
N GLY A 744 -19.31 -12.07 4.32
CA GLY A 744 -18.90 -10.82 4.99
C GLY A 744 -19.31 -10.76 6.46
N SER A 745 -18.48 -10.22 7.35
CA SER A 745 -18.77 -10.22 8.79
C SER A 745 -19.85 -9.22 9.16
N CYS A 746 -19.72 -7.98 8.70
CA CYS A 746 -20.74 -6.96 8.91
C CYS A 746 -22.02 -7.29 8.12
N SER A 747 -21.87 -7.88 6.94
CA SER A 747 -22.98 -8.34 6.09
C SER A 747 -23.84 -9.39 6.82
N GLU A 748 -23.22 -10.37 7.50
CA GLU A 748 -23.95 -11.37 8.29
C GLU A 748 -24.63 -10.77 9.53
N GLU A 749 -23.98 -9.80 10.19
CA GLU A 749 -24.60 -9.06 11.29
C GLU A 749 -25.87 -8.33 10.84
N ILE A 750 -25.79 -7.59 9.73
CA ILE A 750 -26.90 -6.83 9.15
C ILE A 750 -28.02 -7.74 8.69
N MET A 751 -27.68 -8.84 7.99
CA MET A 751 -28.66 -9.84 7.59
C MET A 751 -29.44 -10.39 8.79
N SER A 752 -28.75 -10.64 9.91
CA SER A 752 -29.39 -11.07 11.15
C SER A 752 -30.22 -9.96 11.81
N LYS A 753 -29.70 -8.73 11.88
CA LYS A 753 -30.33 -7.59 12.56
C LYS A 753 -31.66 -7.18 11.91
N PHE A 754 -31.71 -7.16 10.58
CA PHE A 754 -32.88 -6.75 9.81
C PHE A 754 -33.69 -7.93 9.24
N ASN A 755 -33.38 -9.17 9.64
CA ASN A 755 -34.04 -10.39 9.17
C ASN A 755 -34.08 -10.52 7.63
N LEU A 756 -33.00 -10.13 6.95
CA LEU A 756 -32.97 -10.02 5.48
C LEU A 756 -33.08 -11.37 4.75
N ARG A 757 -32.97 -12.48 5.48
CA ARG A 757 -33.07 -13.84 4.93
C ARG A 757 -34.45 -14.46 5.11
N GLU A 758 -35.43 -13.72 5.60
CA GLU A 758 -36.80 -14.21 5.75
C GLU A 758 -37.38 -14.69 4.41
N GLY A 759 -37.95 -15.90 4.40
CA GLY A 759 -38.51 -16.52 3.19
C GLY A 759 -37.49 -16.91 2.11
N LYS A 760 -36.18 -16.81 2.39
CA LYS A 760 -35.10 -17.19 1.46
C LYS A 760 -34.53 -18.56 1.80
N GLN A 761 -34.00 -19.27 0.81
CA GLN A 761 -33.27 -20.51 1.07
C GLN A 761 -31.92 -20.20 1.76
N PRO A 762 -31.36 -21.13 2.56
CA PRO A 762 -29.99 -21.00 3.04
C PRO A 762 -29.02 -20.88 1.85
N GLN A 763 -28.06 -19.97 1.96
CA GLN A 763 -26.97 -19.88 1.00
C GLN A 763 -26.14 -21.17 1.07
N THR A 764 -25.79 -21.71 -0.09
CA THR A 764 -24.77 -22.76 -0.21
C THR A 764 -23.48 -22.14 -0.71
N TYR A 765 -22.36 -22.76 -0.39
CA TYR A 765 -21.04 -22.23 -0.67
C TYR A 765 -20.09 -23.32 -1.14
N GLY A 766 -19.13 -22.95 -1.96
CA GLY A 766 -17.97 -23.76 -2.29
C GLY A 766 -16.70 -23.20 -1.66
N LEU A 767 -15.70 -24.05 -1.44
CA LEU A 767 -14.33 -23.63 -1.16
C LEU A 767 -13.49 -23.78 -2.44
N GLY A 768 -13.05 -22.66 -2.99
CA GLY A 768 -12.07 -22.63 -4.07
C GLY A 768 -10.65 -22.59 -3.50
N ILE A 769 -9.80 -23.49 -3.99
CA ILE A 769 -8.36 -23.50 -3.73
C ILE A 769 -7.66 -23.29 -5.07
N LYS A 770 -6.71 -22.36 -5.11
CA LYS A 770 -6.02 -21.93 -6.32
C LYS A 770 -4.51 -21.92 -6.11
N GLU A 771 -3.80 -22.31 -7.16
CA GLU A 771 -2.37 -22.04 -7.35
C GLU A 771 -2.14 -21.32 -8.67
N VAL A 772 -1.02 -20.59 -8.74
CA VAL A 772 -0.49 -20.05 -10.01
C VAL A 772 0.86 -20.69 -10.26
N TRP A 773 1.05 -21.17 -11.49
CA TRP A 773 2.24 -21.88 -11.92
C TRP A 773 2.90 -21.14 -13.07
N ARG A 774 4.23 -21.05 -13.06
CA ARG A 774 5.02 -20.67 -14.23
C ARG A 774 5.46 -21.94 -14.94
N ILE A 775 5.28 -22.03 -16.24
CA ILE A 775 5.61 -23.23 -17.02
C ILE A 775 6.57 -22.91 -18.18
N PRO A 776 7.26 -23.92 -18.75
CA PRO A 776 8.05 -23.73 -19.94
C PRO A 776 7.21 -23.20 -21.11
N LYS A 777 7.74 -22.19 -21.82
CA LYS A 777 7.06 -21.49 -22.92
C LYS A 777 6.60 -22.41 -24.05
N ASP A 778 7.34 -23.50 -24.32
CA ASP A 778 7.00 -24.49 -25.34
C ASP A 778 5.81 -25.38 -24.97
N LYS A 779 5.42 -25.42 -23.68
CA LYS A 779 4.26 -26.14 -23.16
C LYS A 779 3.05 -25.23 -22.89
N HIS A 780 3.22 -23.93 -23.07
CA HIS A 780 2.20 -22.93 -22.79
C HIS A 780 1.24 -22.75 -23.99
N ASN A 781 -0.06 -22.70 -23.71
CA ASN A 781 -1.12 -22.53 -24.71
C ASN A 781 -2.00 -21.34 -24.36
N LEU A 782 -1.51 -20.13 -24.62
CA LEU A 782 -2.17 -18.87 -24.29
C LEU A 782 -3.65 -18.84 -24.72
N GLY A 783 -4.55 -18.50 -23.78
CA GLY A 783 -5.99 -18.43 -24.04
C GLY A 783 -6.75 -19.76 -23.87
N HIS A 784 -6.06 -20.85 -23.53
CA HIS A 784 -6.70 -22.13 -23.26
C HIS A 784 -7.37 -22.18 -21.88
N VAL A 785 -8.64 -22.60 -21.88
CA VAL A 785 -9.49 -22.78 -20.70
C VAL A 785 -9.90 -24.24 -20.60
N GLN A 786 -9.60 -24.87 -19.46
CA GLN A 786 -10.03 -26.23 -19.16
C GLN A 786 -10.81 -26.29 -17.84
N HIS A 787 -11.97 -26.94 -17.88
CA HIS A 787 -12.75 -27.32 -16.69
C HIS A 787 -12.85 -28.83 -16.60
N THR A 788 -12.91 -29.37 -15.38
CA THR A 788 -13.11 -30.81 -15.19
C THR A 788 -14.18 -31.16 -14.16
N LEU A 789 -14.87 -32.27 -14.43
CA LEU A 789 -15.77 -32.97 -13.51
C LEU A 789 -15.29 -34.41 -13.31
N GLY A 790 -15.64 -35.05 -12.20
CA GLY A 790 -15.29 -36.44 -11.93
C GLY A 790 -14.18 -36.55 -10.89
N TRP A 791 -13.20 -37.40 -11.18
CA TRP A 791 -12.09 -37.65 -10.28
C TRP A 791 -11.29 -36.36 -9.97
N PRO A 792 -10.87 -36.12 -8.70
CA PRO A 792 -10.97 -37.05 -7.57
C PRO A 792 -12.24 -36.92 -6.71
N LEU A 793 -13.03 -35.85 -6.91
CA LEU A 793 -14.20 -35.56 -6.08
C LEU A 793 -15.35 -36.55 -6.29
N GLN A 794 -15.65 -36.89 -7.54
CA GLN A 794 -16.70 -37.85 -7.89
C GLN A 794 -16.09 -39.13 -8.45
N THR A 795 -16.10 -40.19 -7.64
CA THR A 795 -15.61 -41.53 -8.02
C THR A 795 -16.71 -42.47 -8.51
N SER A 796 -17.98 -42.06 -8.40
CA SER A 796 -19.14 -42.80 -8.91
C SER A 796 -20.23 -41.88 -9.44
N ALA A 797 -21.12 -42.40 -10.28
CA ALA A 797 -22.24 -41.65 -10.87
C ALA A 797 -23.23 -41.08 -9.83
N MET A 798 -23.27 -41.64 -8.62
CA MET A 798 -24.19 -41.26 -7.56
C MET A 798 -23.50 -40.50 -6.41
N GLU A 799 -22.20 -40.22 -6.54
CA GLU A 799 -21.48 -39.38 -5.59
C GLU A 799 -22.11 -37.99 -5.54
N LYS A 800 -22.31 -37.46 -4.33
CA LYS A 800 -23.04 -36.20 -4.11
C LYS A 800 -22.11 -35.01 -3.88
N THR A 801 -20.83 -35.26 -3.68
CA THR A 801 -19.83 -34.19 -3.52
C THR A 801 -19.87 -33.29 -4.74
N PHE A 802 -20.42 -32.08 -4.60
CA PHE A 802 -20.42 -31.08 -5.66
C PHE A 802 -19.03 -30.45 -5.78
N GLY A 803 -18.62 -30.13 -7.00
CA GLY A 803 -17.33 -29.50 -7.26
C GLY A 803 -16.70 -29.93 -8.58
N GLY A 804 -15.59 -29.29 -8.90
CA GLY A 804 -14.85 -29.50 -10.14
C GLY A 804 -13.55 -28.72 -10.12
N SER A 805 -12.80 -28.79 -11.21
CA SER A 805 -11.53 -28.07 -11.35
C SER A 805 -11.55 -27.05 -12.48
N PHE A 806 -10.58 -26.15 -12.43
CA PHE A 806 -10.26 -25.24 -13.52
C PHE A 806 -8.75 -25.17 -13.75
N LEU A 807 -8.35 -24.94 -15.00
CA LEU A 807 -6.97 -24.74 -15.44
C LEU A 807 -6.98 -23.76 -16.64
N TYR A 808 -6.34 -22.61 -16.49
CA TYR A 808 -6.35 -21.54 -17.49
C TYR A 808 -4.93 -21.07 -17.81
N HIS A 809 -4.59 -20.99 -19.09
CA HIS A 809 -3.29 -20.49 -19.57
C HIS A 809 -3.39 -18.99 -19.84
N MET A 810 -2.69 -18.20 -19.01
CA MET A 810 -2.68 -16.74 -19.08
C MET A 810 -1.33 -16.21 -19.57
N GLU A 811 -1.20 -14.89 -19.75
CA GLU A 811 0.08 -14.22 -20.06
C GLU A 811 1.25 -14.59 -19.13
N ASP A 812 2.47 -14.23 -19.52
CA ASP A 812 3.71 -14.46 -18.76
C ASP A 812 4.07 -15.94 -18.52
N ASP A 813 3.67 -16.82 -19.45
CA ASP A 813 3.86 -18.28 -19.37
C ASP A 813 3.25 -18.89 -18.08
N LEU A 814 2.14 -18.30 -17.61
CA LEU A 814 1.48 -18.71 -16.37
C LEU A 814 0.25 -19.59 -16.63
N ILE A 815 0.01 -20.50 -15.70
CA ILE A 815 -1.23 -21.27 -15.56
C ILE A 815 -1.87 -20.95 -14.21
N GLN A 816 -3.15 -20.58 -14.23
CA GLN A 816 -3.99 -20.57 -13.03
C GLN A 816 -4.72 -21.90 -12.93
N ILE A 817 -4.57 -22.60 -11.81
CA ILE A 817 -5.18 -23.92 -11.60
C ILE A 817 -5.83 -23.99 -10.24
N GLY A 818 -6.97 -24.66 -10.14
CA GLY A 818 -7.66 -24.82 -8.87
C GLY A 818 -8.77 -25.85 -8.88
N VAL A 819 -9.28 -26.13 -7.68
CA VAL A 819 -10.45 -26.99 -7.45
C VAL A 819 -11.44 -26.24 -6.57
N VAL A 820 -12.71 -26.37 -6.90
CA VAL A 820 -13.84 -25.94 -6.07
C VAL A 820 -14.50 -27.18 -5.48
N VAL A 821 -14.70 -27.19 -4.17
CA VAL A 821 -15.46 -28.22 -3.47
C VAL A 821 -16.66 -27.57 -2.79
N GLY A 822 -17.87 -28.00 -3.16
CA GLY A 822 -19.12 -27.58 -2.51
C GLY A 822 -19.09 -27.95 -1.03
N LEU A 823 -19.28 -26.98 -0.15
CA LEU A 823 -19.23 -27.18 1.31
C LEU A 823 -20.44 -27.96 1.84
N ASP A 824 -21.35 -28.40 0.97
CA ASP A 824 -22.44 -29.29 1.31
C ASP A 824 -22.07 -30.78 1.36
N TYR A 825 -20.79 -31.14 1.12
CA TYR A 825 -20.31 -32.53 1.20
C TYR A 825 -20.61 -33.20 2.55
N GLU A 826 -21.03 -34.47 2.53
CA GLU A 826 -21.46 -35.19 3.74
C GLU A 826 -20.28 -35.77 4.55
N ASN A 827 -19.19 -36.17 3.90
CA ASN A 827 -18.08 -36.93 4.49
C ASN A 827 -17.11 -36.03 5.28
N PRO A 828 -16.98 -36.16 6.61
CA PRO A 828 -16.12 -35.30 7.41
C PRO A 828 -14.61 -35.59 7.28
N TYR A 829 -14.24 -36.68 6.58
CA TYR A 829 -12.84 -36.99 6.25
C TYR A 829 -12.37 -36.35 4.95
N LEU A 830 -13.27 -35.74 4.16
CA LEU A 830 -12.89 -35.02 2.95
C LEU A 830 -12.02 -33.82 3.31
N ASN A 831 -10.88 -33.70 2.62
CA ASN A 831 -9.93 -32.60 2.75
C ASN A 831 -9.81 -31.93 1.37
N PRO A 832 -10.45 -30.77 1.14
CA PRO A 832 -10.42 -30.08 -0.15
C PRO A 832 -9.01 -29.75 -0.63
N TYR A 833 -8.07 -29.45 0.28
CA TYR A 833 -6.69 -29.18 -0.08
C TYR A 833 -6.01 -30.45 -0.62
N GLU A 834 -6.16 -31.58 0.06
CA GLU A 834 -5.58 -32.84 -0.39
C GLU A 834 -6.23 -33.37 -1.67
N GLU A 835 -7.53 -33.15 -1.86
CA GLU A 835 -8.19 -33.45 -3.14
C GLU A 835 -7.60 -32.61 -4.28
N PHE A 836 -7.30 -31.33 -4.04
CA PHE A 836 -6.63 -30.48 -5.01
C PHE A 836 -5.19 -30.94 -5.29
N GLN A 837 -4.40 -31.27 -4.26
CA GLN A 837 -3.05 -31.79 -4.43
C GLN A 837 -3.04 -33.10 -5.23
N ARG A 838 -3.98 -34.01 -4.92
CA ARG A 838 -4.19 -35.27 -5.62
C ARG A 838 -4.63 -35.05 -7.08
N PHE A 839 -5.54 -34.12 -7.32
CA PHE A 839 -6.02 -33.76 -8.67
C PHE A 839 -4.86 -33.42 -9.63
N LYS A 840 -3.88 -32.63 -9.17
CA LYS A 840 -2.71 -32.24 -9.97
C LYS A 840 -1.84 -33.42 -10.43
N THR A 841 -1.93 -34.57 -9.74
CA THR A 841 -1.19 -35.78 -10.10
C THR A 841 -1.84 -36.59 -11.23
N HIS A 842 -3.08 -36.27 -11.62
CA HIS A 842 -3.75 -36.95 -12.73
C HIS A 842 -2.98 -36.75 -14.04
N PRO A 843 -2.80 -37.78 -14.89
CA PRO A 843 -2.00 -37.67 -16.12
C PRO A 843 -2.41 -36.50 -17.04
N GLU A 844 -3.72 -36.27 -17.18
CA GLU A 844 -4.26 -35.16 -17.99
C GLU A 844 -3.88 -33.78 -17.45
N ILE A 845 -3.69 -33.64 -16.14
CA ILE A 845 -3.38 -32.35 -15.51
C ILE A 845 -1.87 -32.16 -15.40
N LYS A 846 -1.19 -33.21 -14.95
CA LYS A 846 0.26 -33.26 -14.77
C LYS A 846 1.01 -32.76 -16.01
N LYS A 847 0.58 -33.18 -17.21
CA LYS A 847 1.22 -32.78 -18.48
C LYS A 847 1.32 -31.26 -18.69
N HIS A 848 0.37 -30.49 -18.15
CA HIS A 848 0.39 -29.02 -18.25
C HIS A 848 1.38 -28.37 -17.28
N LEU A 849 1.70 -29.05 -16.18
CA LEU A 849 2.57 -28.54 -15.11
C LEU A 849 4.01 -29.09 -15.22
N GLU A 850 4.29 -29.97 -16.18
CA GLU A 850 5.60 -30.61 -16.31
C GLU A 850 6.73 -29.62 -16.57
N GLY A 851 7.68 -29.55 -15.63
CA GLY A 851 8.78 -28.60 -15.67
C GLY A 851 8.41 -27.20 -15.19
N GLY A 852 7.20 -27.03 -14.67
CA GLY A 852 6.75 -25.77 -14.08
C GLY A 852 7.06 -25.63 -12.60
N GLU A 853 6.89 -24.40 -12.10
CA GLU A 853 7.08 -24.01 -10.72
C GLU A 853 5.80 -23.36 -10.17
N CYS A 854 5.36 -23.80 -9.00
CA CYS A 854 4.26 -23.18 -8.27
C CYS A 854 4.75 -21.90 -7.56
N ILE A 855 4.19 -20.75 -7.93
CA ILE A 855 4.65 -19.43 -7.47
C ILE A 855 3.66 -18.73 -6.53
N ALA A 856 2.39 -19.14 -6.51
CA ALA A 856 1.38 -18.55 -5.63
C ALA A 856 0.36 -19.60 -5.18
N TYR A 857 -0.20 -19.42 -3.99
CA TYR A 857 -1.25 -20.27 -3.40
C TYR A 857 -2.28 -19.42 -2.66
N GLY A 858 -3.55 -19.82 -2.69
CA GLY A 858 -4.61 -19.12 -1.96
C GLY A 858 -5.94 -19.85 -2.02
N ALA A 859 -6.85 -19.44 -1.14
CA ALA A 859 -8.17 -20.05 -1.05
C ALA A 859 -9.24 -19.04 -0.65
N ARG A 860 -10.46 -19.21 -1.18
CA ARG A 860 -11.61 -18.36 -0.87
C ARG A 860 -12.91 -19.15 -1.02
N CYS A 861 -13.87 -18.91 -0.13
CA CYS A 861 -15.22 -19.38 -0.35
C CYS A 861 -15.94 -18.56 -1.42
N LEU A 862 -16.87 -19.20 -2.12
CA LEU A 862 -17.74 -18.61 -3.13
C LEU A 862 -19.20 -19.04 -2.89
N ASN A 863 -20.17 -18.25 -3.37
CA ASN A 863 -21.59 -18.56 -3.24
C ASN A 863 -22.03 -19.56 -4.33
N GLU A 864 -22.91 -20.49 -3.99
CA GLU A 864 -23.43 -21.51 -4.92
C GLU A 864 -24.96 -21.67 -4.83
N GLY A 865 -25.63 -20.97 -3.89
CA GLY A 865 -27.08 -21.12 -3.66
C GLY A 865 -27.96 -20.42 -4.71
N GLY A 866 -27.36 -19.57 -5.55
CA GLY A 866 -28.02 -18.93 -6.69
C GLY A 866 -29.19 -18.02 -6.31
N TYR A 867 -30.12 -17.84 -7.24
CA TYR A 867 -31.19 -16.84 -7.17
C TYR A 867 -32.06 -16.94 -5.89
N HIS A 868 -32.38 -18.15 -5.43
CA HIS A 868 -33.27 -18.36 -4.29
C HIS A 868 -32.62 -18.11 -2.92
N ALA A 869 -31.29 -18.00 -2.88
CA ALA A 869 -30.53 -17.73 -1.67
C ALA A 869 -30.20 -16.23 -1.48
N ILE A 870 -30.53 -15.39 -2.47
CA ILE A 870 -30.31 -13.93 -2.43
C ILE A 870 -31.20 -13.33 -1.33
N PRO A 871 -30.61 -12.62 -0.34
CA PRO A 871 -31.36 -11.97 0.72
C PRO A 871 -32.14 -10.76 0.19
N LYS A 872 -32.95 -10.14 1.05
CA LYS A 872 -33.36 -8.75 0.82
C LYS A 872 -32.09 -7.88 0.73
N LEU A 873 -32.03 -6.99 -0.26
CA LEU A 873 -30.78 -6.30 -0.63
C LEU A 873 -30.65 -4.94 0.04
N SER A 874 -31.78 -4.27 0.28
CA SER A 874 -31.85 -2.94 0.89
C SER A 874 -32.34 -3.01 2.33
N PHE A 875 -31.88 -2.07 3.14
CA PHE A 875 -32.30 -1.86 4.53
C PHE A 875 -32.13 -0.39 4.89
N PRO A 876 -32.72 0.09 6.01
CA PRO A 876 -32.59 1.49 6.40
C PRO A 876 -31.12 1.90 6.55
N GLY A 877 -30.67 2.85 5.72
CA GLY A 877 -29.30 3.36 5.72
C GLY A 877 -28.28 2.56 4.89
N GLY A 878 -28.67 1.57 4.09
CA GLY A 878 -27.70 0.81 3.31
C GLY A 878 -28.21 -0.33 2.44
N GLY A 879 -27.26 -1.05 1.84
CA GLY A 879 -27.55 -2.21 0.98
C GLY A 879 -26.41 -3.22 0.86
N LEU A 880 -26.74 -4.45 0.44
CA LEU A 880 -25.81 -5.55 0.15
C LEU A 880 -25.48 -5.62 -1.34
N ILE A 881 -24.20 -5.68 -1.71
CA ILE A 881 -23.74 -5.76 -3.10
C ILE A 881 -22.81 -6.95 -3.34
N GLY A 882 -22.69 -7.38 -4.59
CA GLY A 882 -21.77 -8.44 -5.00
C GLY A 882 -21.98 -9.80 -4.33
N CYS A 883 -20.89 -10.49 -4.02
CA CYS A 883 -20.92 -11.81 -3.37
C CYS A 883 -21.35 -11.75 -1.89
N SER A 884 -21.46 -10.57 -1.28
CA SER A 884 -22.11 -10.42 0.03
C SER A 884 -23.61 -10.76 -0.07
N ALA A 885 -24.27 -10.30 -1.15
CA ALA A 885 -25.64 -10.67 -1.48
C ALA A 885 -25.73 -12.07 -2.14
N GLY A 886 -24.68 -12.48 -2.85
CA GLY A 886 -24.55 -13.83 -3.43
C GLY A 886 -24.91 -13.92 -4.91
N PHE A 887 -24.57 -12.89 -5.70
CA PHE A 887 -24.84 -12.83 -7.15
C PHE A 887 -23.94 -13.71 -8.03
N LEU A 888 -23.40 -14.83 -7.54
CA LEU A 888 -22.55 -15.71 -8.33
C LEU A 888 -23.38 -16.66 -9.19
N ASN A 889 -23.03 -16.78 -10.47
CA ASN A 889 -23.57 -17.82 -11.34
C ASN A 889 -22.72 -19.10 -11.21
N GLY A 890 -23.23 -20.07 -10.45
CA GLY A 890 -22.51 -21.30 -10.14
C GLY A 890 -22.27 -22.22 -11.34
N VAL A 891 -23.12 -22.16 -12.38
CA VAL A 891 -22.90 -22.93 -13.60
C VAL A 891 -21.74 -22.31 -14.38
N LYS A 892 -21.78 -21.00 -14.65
CA LYS A 892 -20.70 -20.29 -15.34
C LYS A 892 -19.38 -20.28 -14.56
N ILE A 893 -19.44 -20.47 -13.24
CA ILE A 893 -18.33 -20.21 -12.29
C ILE A 893 -17.88 -18.74 -12.38
N LYS A 894 -18.84 -17.83 -12.56
CA LYS A 894 -18.59 -16.38 -12.73
C LYS A 894 -19.47 -15.57 -11.80
N GLY A 895 -18.86 -14.63 -11.09
CA GLY A 895 -19.56 -13.68 -10.23
C GLY A 895 -19.02 -12.25 -10.30
N THR A 896 -17.94 -11.99 -11.02
CA THR A 896 -17.34 -10.65 -11.09
C THR A 896 -18.23 -9.67 -11.85
N HIS A 897 -18.77 -10.07 -13.00
CA HIS A 897 -19.62 -9.23 -13.85
C HIS A 897 -20.93 -8.86 -13.14
N THR A 898 -21.61 -9.84 -12.53
CA THR A 898 -22.81 -9.60 -11.74
C THR A 898 -22.52 -8.77 -10.49
N ALA A 899 -21.36 -8.97 -9.85
CA ALA A 899 -20.94 -8.16 -8.70
C ALA A 899 -20.74 -6.69 -9.07
N MET A 900 -20.00 -6.40 -10.16
CA MET A 900 -19.83 -5.03 -10.66
C MET A 900 -21.18 -4.40 -11.00
N LYS A 901 -22.04 -5.12 -11.75
CA LYS A 901 -23.36 -4.58 -12.12
C LYS A 901 -24.24 -4.30 -10.90
N SER A 902 -24.22 -5.17 -9.88
CA SER A 902 -24.97 -4.92 -8.64
C SER A 902 -24.48 -3.64 -7.93
N GLY A 903 -23.16 -3.39 -7.94
CA GLY A 903 -22.59 -2.16 -7.43
C GLY A 903 -23.07 -0.92 -8.18
N MET A 904 -23.09 -0.97 -9.51
CA MET A 904 -23.59 0.13 -10.36
C MET A 904 -25.06 0.44 -10.10
N LEU A 905 -25.91 -0.59 -9.99
CA LEU A 905 -27.34 -0.41 -9.70
C LEU A 905 -27.58 0.15 -8.30
N ALA A 906 -26.80 -0.29 -7.30
CA ALA A 906 -26.84 0.25 -5.95
C ALA A 906 -26.38 1.71 -5.91
N ALA A 907 -25.35 2.06 -6.69
CA ALA A 907 -24.86 3.43 -6.85
C ALA A 907 -25.93 4.35 -7.44
N GLU A 908 -26.63 3.90 -8.49
CA GLU A 908 -27.73 4.65 -9.12
C GLU A 908 -28.88 4.91 -8.13
N ALA A 909 -29.33 3.88 -7.41
CA ALA A 909 -30.36 4.02 -6.38
C ALA A 909 -29.92 4.92 -5.22
N THR A 910 -28.65 4.81 -4.80
CA THR A 910 -28.07 5.65 -3.72
C THR A 910 -28.01 7.11 -4.13
N TYR A 911 -27.53 7.39 -5.34
CA TYR A 911 -27.45 8.75 -5.87
C TYR A 911 -28.83 9.40 -5.91
N GLU A 912 -29.83 8.69 -6.45
CA GLU A 912 -31.21 9.17 -6.51
C GLU A 912 -31.77 9.44 -5.10
N ALA A 913 -31.57 8.52 -4.16
CA ALA A 913 -32.06 8.68 -2.79
C ALA A 913 -31.48 9.91 -2.08
N LEU A 914 -30.17 10.15 -2.23
CA LEU A 914 -29.48 11.26 -1.57
C LEU A 914 -29.78 12.63 -2.21
N THR A 915 -29.99 12.67 -3.52
CA THR A 915 -30.20 13.94 -4.24
C THR A 915 -31.66 14.36 -4.36
N LYS A 916 -32.62 13.44 -4.15
CA LYS A 916 -34.06 13.70 -4.32
C LYS A 916 -34.60 14.85 -3.47
N ASN A 917 -34.09 15.02 -2.26
CA ASN A 917 -34.58 16.03 -1.30
C ASN A 917 -33.76 17.33 -1.34
N GLY A 918 -32.77 17.45 -2.23
CA GLY A 918 -31.92 18.63 -2.35
C GLY A 918 -31.00 18.88 -1.14
N ALA A 919 -30.72 17.84 -0.34
CA ALA A 919 -29.75 17.95 0.75
C ALA A 919 -28.36 18.23 0.17
N GLU A 920 -27.64 19.18 0.77
CA GLU A 920 -26.27 19.49 0.35
C GLU A 920 -25.35 18.30 0.67
N PRO A 921 -24.43 17.91 -0.24
CA PRO A 921 -23.48 16.82 -0.01
C PRO A 921 -22.51 17.07 1.15
N VAL A 922 -22.01 16.00 1.78
CA VAL A 922 -21.01 16.11 2.85
C VAL A 922 -19.69 16.70 2.35
N SER A 923 -19.35 16.54 1.07
CA SER A 923 -18.19 17.21 0.47
C SER A 923 -18.23 18.74 0.61
N THR A 924 -19.43 19.33 0.67
CA THR A 924 -19.66 20.77 0.81
C THR A 924 -19.83 21.16 2.28
N THR A 925 -20.63 20.40 3.04
CA THR A 925 -20.99 20.75 4.43
C THR A 925 -19.92 20.33 5.44
N GLY A 926 -19.12 19.31 5.13
CA GLY A 926 -18.13 18.70 6.03
C GLY A 926 -18.73 17.75 7.08
N GLU A 927 -20.05 17.70 7.22
CA GLU A 927 -20.75 16.89 8.22
C GLU A 927 -22.13 16.41 7.74
N ILE A 928 -22.60 15.30 8.32
CA ILE A 928 -23.96 14.77 8.10
C ILE A 928 -24.93 15.51 9.02
N ASN A 929 -26.05 15.97 8.46
CA ASN A 929 -27.13 16.54 9.28
C ASN A 929 -27.82 15.42 10.09
N PRO A 930 -27.77 15.44 11.43
CA PRO A 930 -28.37 14.40 12.27
C PRO A 930 -29.90 14.36 12.20
N GLU A 931 -30.56 15.43 11.75
CA GLU A 931 -32.02 15.49 11.56
C GLU A 931 -32.47 15.00 10.18
N GLU A 932 -31.54 14.63 9.28
CA GLU A 932 -31.87 14.13 7.95
C GLU A 932 -32.57 12.77 8.02
N ALA A 933 -33.62 12.61 7.22
CA ALA A 933 -34.33 11.34 7.14
C ALA A 933 -33.42 10.26 6.54
N THR A 934 -33.50 9.05 7.09
CA THR A 934 -32.77 7.88 6.58
C THR A 934 -33.07 7.66 5.10
N ALA A 935 -32.00 7.58 4.28
CA ALA A 935 -32.10 7.38 2.85
C ALA A 935 -32.75 6.03 2.51
N ASP A 936 -33.72 6.05 1.59
CA ASP A 936 -34.41 4.86 1.08
C ASP A 936 -33.87 4.49 -0.30
N ILE A 937 -33.10 3.40 -0.35
CA ILE A 937 -32.54 2.84 -1.58
C ILE A 937 -33.27 1.56 -2.04
N SER A 938 -34.52 1.36 -1.62
CA SER A 938 -35.30 0.15 -1.95
C SER A 938 -35.47 -0.08 -3.46
N SER A 939 -35.40 0.97 -4.28
CA SER A 939 -35.39 0.88 -5.75
C SER A 939 -34.25 0.04 -6.31
N TYR A 940 -33.15 -0.16 -5.55
CA TYR A 940 -32.07 -1.06 -5.92
C TYR A 940 -32.55 -2.52 -6.13
N GLU A 941 -33.49 -3.00 -5.31
CA GLU A 941 -34.03 -4.36 -5.44
C GLU A 941 -34.78 -4.54 -6.77
N ASP A 942 -35.64 -3.59 -7.10
CA ASP A 942 -36.39 -3.57 -8.35
C ASP A 942 -35.46 -3.45 -9.56
N ALA A 943 -34.39 -2.65 -9.43
CA ALA A 943 -33.38 -2.50 -10.46
C ALA A 943 -32.61 -3.81 -10.72
N VAL A 944 -32.24 -4.55 -9.66
CA VAL A 944 -31.61 -5.87 -9.80
C VAL A 944 -32.56 -6.87 -10.44
N GLU A 945 -33.82 -6.92 -9.98
CA GLU A 945 -34.84 -7.84 -10.48
C GLU A 945 -35.18 -7.59 -11.96
N SER A 946 -35.08 -6.33 -12.41
CA SER A 946 -35.28 -5.91 -13.79
C SER A 946 -34.03 -6.02 -14.66
N SER A 947 -32.87 -6.30 -14.07
CA SER A 947 -31.59 -6.38 -14.78
C SER A 947 -31.30 -7.77 -15.32
N TRP A 948 -30.26 -7.85 -16.15
CA TRP A 948 -29.73 -9.11 -16.65
C TRP A 948 -29.15 -10.02 -15.54
N ILE A 949 -28.86 -9.49 -14.34
CA ILE A 949 -28.44 -10.31 -13.19
C ILE A 949 -29.53 -11.31 -12.82
N ALA A 950 -30.77 -10.84 -12.67
CA ALA A 950 -31.89 -11.70 -12.29
C ALA A 950 -32.24 -12.70 -13.38
N GLU A 951 -32.22 -12.28 -14.65
CA GLU A 951 -32.39 -13.19 -15.80
C GLU A 951 -31.36 -14.32 -15.78
N GLU A 952 -30.08 -13.96 -15.63
CA GLU A 952 -28.98 -14.92 -15.61
C GLU A 952 -29.08 -15.92 -14.45
N LEU A 953 -29.31 -15.43 -13.23
CA LEU A 953 -29.35 -16.30 -12.04
C LEU A 953 -30.62 -17.16 -11.98
N LYS A 954 -31.76 -16.65 -12.45
CA LYS A 954 -33.00 -17.45 -12.57
C LYS A 954 -32.81 -18.60 -13.56
N ARG A 955 -32.07 -18.38 -14.65
CA ARG A 955 -31.87 -19.39 -15.69
C ARG A 955 -31.21 -20.68 -15.16
N VAL A 956 -30.35 -20.55 -14.14
CA VAL A 956 -29.55 -21.66 -13.58
C VAL A 956 -29.96 -22.04 -12.15
N ARG A 957 -31.07 -21.48 -11.64
CA ARG A 957 -31.45 -21.51 -10.21
C ARG A 957 -31.57 -22.91 -9.58
N ASN A 958 -31.86 -23.93 -10.39
CA ASN A 958 -32.05 -25.31 -9.92
C ASN A 958 -30.83 -26.21 -10.20
N CYS A 959 -29.81 -25.73 -10.92
CA CYS A 959 -28.69 -26.56 -11.36
C CYS A 959 -27.91 -27.12 -10.18
N HIS A 960 -27.42 -26.27 -9.26
CA HIS A 960 -26.68 -26.72 -8.07
C HIS A 960 -27.52 -27.68 -7.20
N ALA A 961 -28.75 -27.28 -6.86
CA ALA A 961 -29.64 -28.07 -6.00
C ALA A 961 -29.96 -29.47 -6.58
N SER A 962 -29.89 -29.65 -7.91
CA SER A 962 -30.07 -30.96 -8.54
C SER A 962 -28.95 -31.95 -8.23
N PHE A 963 -27.75 -31.49 -7.89
CA PHE A 963 -26.63 -32.35 -7.49
C PHE A 963 -26.80 -32.97 -6.09
N HIS A 964 -27.77 -32.51 -5.28
CA HIS A 964 -28.14 -33.18 -4.03
C HIS A 964 -28.63 -34.63 -4.27
N TYR A 965 -29.08 -34.94 -5.48
CA TYR A 965 -29.50 -36.29 -5.88
C TYR A 965 -28.34 -37.14 -6.45
N GLY A 966 -27.13 -36.60 -6.53
CA GLY A 966 -25.94 -37.24 -7.09
C GLY A 966 -25.45 -36.59 -8.39
N MET A 967 -24.20 -36.87 -8.77
CA MET A 967 -23.55 -36.28 -9.95
C MET A 967 -24.33 -36.50 -11.25
N LEU A 968 -24.69 -37.74 -11.57
CA LEU A 968 -25.36 -38.06 -12.84
C LEU A 968 -26.77 -37.42 -12.93
N PRO A 969 -27.65 -37.52 -11.91
CA PRO A 969 -28.90 -36.77 -11.90
C PRO A 969 -28.70 -35.26 -12.03
N GLY A 970 -27.68 -34.70 -11.37
CA GLY A 970 -27.38 -33.27 -11.43
C GLY A 970 -26.97 -32.80 -12.81
N VAL A 971 -26.08 -33.54 -13.49
CA VAL A 971 -25.65 -33.24 -14.86
C VAL A 971 -26.82 -33.33 -15.85
N LEU A 972 -27.62 -34.41 -15.77
CA LEU A 972 -28.78 -34.60 -16.65
C LEU A 972 -29.83 -33.50 -16.44
N TYR A 973 -30.12 -33.15 -15.19
CA TYR A 973 -31.07 -32.10 -14.87
C TYR A 973 -30.56 -30.73 -15.31
N SER A 974 -29.27 -30.43 -15.09
CA SER A 974 -28.66 -29.18 -15.54
C SER A 974 -28.75 -29.04 -17.06
N GLY A 975 -28.51 -30.13 -17.81
CA GLY A 975 -28.73 -30.16 -19.26
C GLY A 975 -30.19 -29.91 -19.65
N LEU A 976 -31.15 -30.58 -18.99
CA LEU A 976 -32.58 -30.35 -19.22
C LEU A 976 -32.99 -28.89 -18.95
N SER A 977 -32.58 -28.33 -17.81
CA SER A 977 -32.92 -26.97 -17.39
C SER A 977 -32.31 -25.91 -18.32
N THR A 978 -31.03 -26.04 -18.68
CA THR A 978 -30.31 -25.01 -19.47
C THR A 978 -30.59 -25.08 -20.97
N PHE A 979 -30.67 -26.28 -21.57
CA PHE A 979 -30.89 -26.44 -23.01
C PHE A 979 -32.37 -26.39 -23.40
N LEU A 980 -33.23 -27.12 -22.69
CA LEU A 980 -34.62 -27.33 -23.10
C LEU A 980 -35.56 -26.33 -22.41
N LEU A 981 -35.52 -26.24 -21.09
CA LEU A 981 -36.44 -25.40 -20.32
C LEU A 981 -35.99 -23.94 -20.25
N LYS A 982 -34.70 -23.67 -20.47
CA LYS A 982 -34.05 -22.36 -20.35
C LYS A 982 -34.36 -21.68 -19.01
N GLY A 983 -34.39 -22.45 -17.93
CA GLY A 983 -34.72 -21.99 -16.56
C GLY A 983 -36.16 -21.52 -16.34
N LYS A 984 -37.09 -21.84 -17.26
CA LYS A 984 -38.52 -21.48 -17.16
C LYS A 984 -39.36 -22.55 -16.47
N GLU A 985 -38.76 -23.52 -15.80
CA GLU A 985 -39.50 -24.52 -15.04
C GLU A 985 -40.44 -23.86 -14.00
N PRO A 986 -41.71 -24.28 -13.86
CA PRO A 986 -42.64 -23.69 -12.90
C PRO A 986 -42.41 -24.17 -11.44
N TRP A 987 -41.20 -24.64 -11.12
CA TRP A 987 -40.83 -25.13 -9.80
C TRP A 987 -39.40 -24.74 -9.41
N THR A 988 -39.11 -24.90 -8.12
CA THR A 988 -37.79 -24.70 -7.52
C THR A 988 -37.44 -25.91 -6.66
N ILE A 989 -36.22 -26.44 -6.79
CA ILE A 989 -35.72 -27.49 -5.92
C ILE A 989 -35.37 -26.86 -4.56
N PRO A 990 -35.95 -27.33 -3.44
CA PRO A 990 -35.73 -26.69 -2.14
C PRO A 990 -34.37 -27.08 -1.55
N ASN A 991 -33.61 -26.09 -1.09
CA ASN A 991 -32.56 -26.27 -0.08
C ASN A 991 -33.08 -25.79 1.29
N THR A 992 -33.10 -26.67 2.29
CA THR A 992 -33.67 -26.38 3.62
C THR A 992 -32.64 -26.37 4.74
N LYS A 993 -31.40 -26.78 4.46
CA LYS A 993 -30.33 -26.89 5.47
C LYS A 993 -29.11 -26.08 5.04
N PRO A 994 -28.42 -25.40 5.97
CA PRO A 994 -27.10 -24.83 5.70
C PRO A 994 -26.07 -25.95 5.49
N ASP A 995 -24.94 -25.61 4.87
CA ASP A 995 -23.88 -26.55 4.51
C ASP A 995 -23.25 -27.25 5.73
N SER A 996 -23.09 -26.53 6.83
CA SER A 996 -22.64 -27.07 8.14
C SER A 996 -23.49 -28.27 8.58
N ALA A 997 -24.81 -28.19 8.41
CA ALA A 997 -25.79 -29.17 8.85
C ALA A 997 -25.95 -30.38 7.92
N LYS A 998 -25.24 -30.40 6.78
CA LYS A 998 -25.20 -31.53 5.84
C LYS A 998 -24.06 -32.52 6.17
N THR A 999 -23.09 -32.11 6.98
CA THR A 999 -22.01 -32.99 7.47
C THR A 999 -22.60 -34.12 8.31
N ARG A 1000 -22.20 -35.36 8.02
CA ARG A 1000 -22.67 -36.56 8.71
C ARG A 1000 -21.62 -37.12 9.68
N PRO A 1001 -22.02 -37.93 10.68
CA PRO A 1001 -21.08 -38.49 11.66
C PRO A 1001 -19.95 -39.29 11.02
N ALA A 1002 -18.74 -39.16 11.55
CA ALA A 1002 -17.54 -39.80 11.02
C ALA A 1002 -17.62 -41.33 11.00
N LYS A 1003 -18.38 -41.95 11.92
CA LYS A 1003 -18.64 -43.39 11.94
C LYS A 1003 -19.35 -43.93 10.69
N ASP A 1004 -20.02 -43.05 9.93
CA ASP A 1004 -20.74 -43.42 8.70
C ASP A 1004 -19.80 -43.47 7.47
N PHE A 1005 -18.53 -43.09 7.63
CA PHE A 1005 -17.55 -42.98 6.54
C PHE A 1005 -16.26 -43.69 6.88
N LYS A 1006 -15.58 -44.17 5.84
CA LYS A 1006 -14.18 -44.61 5.93
C LYS A 1006 -13.27 -43.38 5.79
N PRO A 1007 -12.22 -43.22 6.63
CA PRO A 1007 -11.19 -42.22 6.41
C PRO A 1007 -10.60 -42.33 5.00
N ILE A 1008 -10.35 -41.18 4.37
CA ILE A 1008 -9.74 -41.10 3.05
C ILE A 1008 -8.22 -41.12 3.24
N ASP A 1009 -7.57 -42.04 2.55
CA ASP A 1009 -6.10 -42.16 2.54
C ASP A 1009 -5.55 -41.32 1.38
N TYR A 1010 -5.04 -40.13 1.70
CA TYR A 1010 -4.45 -39.22 0.72
C TYR A 1010 -2.97 -39.56 0.50
N PRO A 1011 -2.51 -39.54 -0.77
CA PRO A 1011 -1.11 -39.79 -1.07
C PRO A 1011 -0.24 -38.69 -0.44
N ARG A 1012 0.97 -39.06 -0.01
CA ARG A 1012 1.94 -38.06 0.45
C ARG A 1012 2.33 -37.14 -0.71
N PRO A 1013 2.50 -35.83 -0.45
CA PRO A 1013 2.94 -34.89 -1.48
C PRO A 1013 4.33 -35.28 -2.01
N ASP A 1014 4.52 -35.15 -3.32
CA ASP A 1014 5.77 -35.45 -4.02
C ASP A 1014 6.78 -34.29 -4.02
N GLY A 1015 6.37 -33.11 -3.56
CA GLY A 1015 7.19 -31.89 -3.55
C GLY A 1015 7.40 -31.26 -4.92
N VAL A 1016 6.83 -31.84 -5.98
CA VAL A 1016 6.99 -31.39 -7.37
C VAL A 1016 5.67 -30.87 -7.91
N TYR A 1017 4.63 -31.71 -7.95
CA TYR A 1017 3.28 -31.34 -8.41
C TYR A 1017 2.32 -31.13 -7.23
N SER A 1018 2.62 -31.76 -6.11
CA SER A 1018 1.83 -31.79 -4.89
C SER A 1018 2.69 -31.38 -3.69
N PHE A 1019 2.13 -30.60 -2.76
CA PHE A 1019 2.88 -29.97 -1.68
C PHE A 1019 2.20 -30.16 -0.32
N ASP A 1020 3.00 -30.25 0.73
CA ASP A 1020 2.52 -30.09 2.11
C ASP A 1020 1.84 -28.72 2.29
N LEU A 1021 0.75 -28.70 3.07
CA LEU A 1021 -0.09 -27.52 3.24
C LEU A 1021 0.66 -26.31 3.81
N LEU A 1022 1.50 -26.49 4.82
CA LEU A 1022 2.22 -25.36 5.43
C LEU A 1022 3.31 -24.83 4.49
N SER A 1023 3.97 -25.72 3.76
CA SER A 1023 4.95 -25.35 2.74
C SER A 1023 4.31 -24.54 1.62
N ASN A 1024 3.11 -24.93 1.19
CA ASN A 1024 2.36 -24.21 0.16
C ASN A 1024 1.76 -22.90 0.68
N LEU A 1025 1.32 -22.89 1.93
CA LEU A 1025 0.74 -21.72 2.59
C LEU A 1025 1.68 -20.51 2.56
N GLN A 1026 3.00 -20.72 2.63
CA GLN A 1026 3.99 -19.65 2.51
C GLN A 1026 3.84 -18.84 1.21
N ARG A 1027 3.41 -19.48 0.11
CA ARG A 1027 3.16 -18.83 -1.18
C ARG A 1027 1.91 -17.93 -1.21
N SER A 1028 1.12 -17.92 -0.14
CA SER A 1028 0.01 -16.95 0.02
C SER A 1028 0.46 -15.60 0.58
N GLY A 1029 1.69 -15.54 1.12
CA GLY A 1029 2.20 -14.37 1.85
C GLY A 1029 1.41 -14.03 3.13
N THR A 1030 0.54 -14.94 3.61
CA THR A 1030 -0.35 -14.62 4.72
C THR A 1030 0.42 -14.39 6.02
N ASN A 1031 0.13 -13.29 6.71
CA ASN A 1031 0.71 -13.00 8.01
C ASN A 1031 -0.21 -12.13 8.87
N HIS A 1032 -0.06 -12.24 10.19
CA HIS A 1032 -0.77 -11.42 11.18
C HIS A 1032 0.17 -11.08 12.33
N ASN A 1033 -0.07 -9.97 13.02
CA ASN A 1033 0.57 -9.73 14.31
C ASN A 1033 0.24 -10.88 15.28
N HIS A 1034 1.26 -11.61 15.75
CA HIS A 1034 1.09 -12.81 16.58
C HIS A 1034 0.53 -12.48 17.97
N ASP A 1035 0.76 -11.26 18.43
CA ASP A 1035 0.30 -10.78 19.72
C ASP A 1035 -0.96 -9.92 19.54
N GLN A 1036 -2.01 -10.53 18.98
CA GLN A 1036 -3.34 -9.94 18.91
C GLN A 1036 -4.39 -10.99 19.30
N PRO A 1037 -5.59 -10.59 19.75
CA PRO A 1037 -6.65 -11.54 20.02
C PRO A 1037 -6.99 -12.34 18.77
N ALA A 1038 -7.16 -13.66 18.91
CA ALA A 1038 -7.61 -14.48 17.80
C ALA A 1038 -8.93 -13.92 17.23
N HIS A 1039 -8.92 -13.66 15.93
CA HIS A 1039 -10.09 -13.17 15.20
C HIS A 1039 -11.10 -14.30 14.90
N LEU A 1040 -10.71 -15.54 15.18
CA LEU A 1040 -11.50 -16.76 15.11
C LEU A 1040 -11.88 -17.16 16.52
N ARG A 1041 -13.13 -16.93 16.91
CA ARG A 1041 -13.58 -17.12 18.30
C ARG A 1041 -14.68 -18.16 18.36
N ILE A 1042 -14.60 -19.04 19.35
CA ILE A 1042 -15.71 -19.95 19.64
C ILE A 1042 -16.85 -19.11 20.25
N LYS A 1043 -18.05 -19.24 19.69
CA LYS A 1043 -19.24 -18.58 20.21
C LYS A 1043 -19.43 -18.97 21.69
N PRO A 1044 -19.74 -18.03 22.60
CA PRO A 1044 -19.85 -18.31 24.04
C PRO A 1044 -20.76 -19.51 24.38
N GLU A 1045 -21.88 -19.64 23.67
CA GLU A 1045 -22.86 -20.72 23.80
C GLU A 1045 -22.37 -22.09 23.28
N HIS A 1046 -21.25 -22.11 22.54
CA HIS A 1046 -20.71 -23.30 21.87
C HIS A 1046 -19.31 -23.71 22.37
N THR A 1047 -18.85 -23.20 23.51
CA THR A 1047 -17.52 -23.53 24.07
C THR A 1047 -17.24 -25.02 24.25
N ALA A 1048 -18.26 -25.84 24.47
CA ALA A 1048 -18.12 -27.29 24.61
C ALA A 1048 -18.22 -28.07 23.27
N VAL A 1049 -18.61 -27.42 22.17
CA VAL A 1049 -18.83 -28.10 20.88
C VAL A 1049 -17.55 -28.73 20.32
N PRO A 1050 -16.36 -28.09 20.35
CA PRO A 1050 -15.14 -28.69 19.81
C PRO A 1050 -14.78 -30.04 20.46
N SER A 1051 -14.87 -30.14 21.79
CA SER A 1051 -14.46 -31.33 22.54
C SER A 1051 -15.57 -32.37 22.68
N LYS A 1052 -16.85 -31.97 22.67
CA LYS A 1052 -17.98 -32.90 22.89
C LYS A 1052 -18.69 -33.35 21.62
N GLU A 1053 -18.59 -32.58 20.54
CA GLU A 1053 -19.32 -32.87 19.29
C GLU A 1053 -18.40 -32.88 18.07
N SER A 1054 -17.66 -31.80 17.79
CA SER A 1054 -16.84 -31.68 16.56
C SER A 1054 -15.82 -32.80 16.43
N TYR A 1055 -14.99 -33.00 17.45
CA TYR A 1055 -13.99 -34.07 17.45
C TYR A 1055 -14.60 -35.48 17.61
N PRO A 1056 -15.43 -35.76 18.63
CA PRO A 1056 -15.87 -37.15 18.86
C PRO A 1056 -16.89 -37.66 17.84
N VAL A 1057 -17.75 -36.80 17.29
CA VAL A 1057 -18.82 -37.21 16.36
C VAL A 1057 -18.38 -37.08 14.91
N TYR A 1058 -17.66 -36.00 14.57
CA TYR A 1058 -17.28 -35.68 13.20
C TYR A 1058 -15.78 -35.82 12.93
N ALA A 1059 -14.99 -36.32 13.89
CA ALA A 1059 -13.54 -36.48 13.75
C ALA A 1059 -12.80 -35.15 13.43
N GLY A 1060 -13.30 -34.02 13.94
CA GLY A 1060 -12.70 -32.69 13.84
C GLY A 1060 -12.47 -32.23 12.39
N PRO A 1061 -13.54 -32.06 11.58
CA PRO A 1061 -13.43 -31.73 10.15
C PRO A 1061 -12.70 -30.42 9.86
N GLU A 1062 -12.63 -29.50 10.82
CA GLU A 1062 -11.89 -28.23 10.78
C GLU A 1062 -10.40 -28.37 10.59
N GLN A 1063 -9.83 -29.52 10.95
CA GLN A 1063 -8.43 -29.84 10.64
C GLN A 1063 -8.21 -30.16 9.15
N ARG A 1064 -9.30 -30.42 8.40
CA ARG A 1064 -9.26 -30.87 7.00
C ARG A 1064 -9.78 -29.83 6.03
N PHE A 1065 -10.95 -29.24 6.31
CA PHE A 1065 -11.50 -28.24 5.39
C PHE A 1065 -10.73 -26.92 5.42
N CYS A 1066 -9.97 -26.65 6.50
CA CYS A 1066 -9.23 -25.41 6.61
C CYS A 1066 -8.04 -25.42 5.65
N PRO A 1067 -7.99 -24.53 4.64
CA PRO A 1067 -6.93 -24.51 3.64
C PRO A 1067 -5.65 -23.82 4.15
N ALA A 1068 -5.45 -23.75 5.47
CA ALA A 1068 -4.34 -23.04 6.09
C ALA A 1068 -3.92 -23.61 7.46
N ARG A 1069 -4.40 -24.80 7.84
CA ARG A 1069 -4.03 -25.47 9.11
C ARG A 1069 -4.14 -24.55 10.34
N VAL A 1070 -5.26 -23.84 10.41
CA VAL A 1070 -5.55 -22.93 11.54
C VAL A 1070 -6.02 -23.70 12.77
N TYR A 1071 -6.65 -24.86 12.58
CA TYR A 1071 -7.25 -25.66 13.64
C TYR A 1071 -6.51 -26.97 13.79
N GLU A 1072 -6.07 -27.28 15.01
CA GLU A 1072 -5.37 -28.52 15.35
C GLU A 1072 -5.88 -29.03 16.69
N TYR A 1073 -5.89 -30.34 16.89
CA TYR A 1073 -6.22 -30.95 18.19
C TYR A 1073 -4.95 -31.50 18.85
N THR A 1074 -4.75 -31.18 20.13
CA THR A 1074 -3.67 -31.77 20.93
C THR A 1074 -3.93 -33.25 21.21
N ASP A 1075 -2.89 -34.01 21.53
CA ASP A 1075 -3.00 -35.40 21.99
C ASP A 1075 -3.70 -35.57 23.35
N GLY A 1076 -3.96 -34.46 24.06
CA GLY A 1076 -4.65 -34.46 25.35
C GLY A 1076 -3.74 -34.77 26.54
N SER A 1077 -2.41 -34.80 26.32
CA SER A 1077 -1.39 -35.01 27.36
C SER A 1077 -1.52 -34.06 28.55
N GLU A 1078 -1.98 -32.83 28.33
CA GLU A 1078 -2.19 -31.81 29.36
C GLU A 1078 -3.64 -31.72 29.89
N ALA A 1079 -4.56 -32.54 29.37
CA ALA A 1079 -6.00 -32.42 29.63
C ALA A 1079 -6.68 -33.78 29.92
N ASN A 1080 -6.10 -34.60 30.80
CA ASN A 1080 -6.64 -35.91 31.21
C ASN A 1080 -6.94 -36.86 30.02
N GLY A 1081 -6.23 -36.73 28.91
CA GLY A 1081 -6.46 -37.52 27.69
C GLY A 1081 -7.58 -36.99 26.78
N GLU A 1082 -8.19 -35.84 27.08
CA GLU A 1082 -9.17 -35.19 26.20
C GLU A 1082 -8.49 -34.26 25.17
N PRO A 1083 -8.71 -34.48 23.85
CA PRO A 1083 -8.17 -33.59 22.81
C PRO A 1083 -8.68 -32.15 22.95
N GLN A 1084 -7.77 -31.18 22.98
CA GLN A 1084 -8.08 -29.75 23.04
C GLN A 1084 -7.85 -29.08 21.69
N LEU A 1085 -8.76 -28.18 21.29
CA LEU A 1085 -8.64 -27.41 20.06
C LEU A 1085 -7.64 -26.25 20.24
N VAL A 1086 -6.62 -26.20 19.38
CA VAL A 1086 -5.67 -25.11 19.23
C VAL A 1086 -6.01 -24.30 17.99
N ILE A 1087 -6.02 -22.97 18.10
CA ILE A 1087 -6.33 -22.03 17.01
C ILE A 1087 -5.08 -21.20 16.66
N ASN A 1088 -4.44 -21.54 15.55
CA ASN A 1088 -3.31 -20.85 14.94
C ASN A 1088 -3.79 -19.71 14.02
N ALA A 1089 -4.38 -18.67 14.62
CA ALA A 1089 -5.04 -17.59 13.88
C ALA A 1089 -4.13 -16.85 12.88
N GLN A 1090 -2.81 -16.84 13.11
CA GLN A 1090 -1.83 -16.20 12.24
C GLN A 1090 -1.77 -16.79 10.83
N ASN A 1091 -2.14 -18.06 10.67
CA ASN A 1091 -2.15 -18.74 9.37
C ASN A 1091 -3.37 -18.39 8.51
N CYS A 1092 -4.39 -17.71 9.06
CA CYS A 1092 -5.68 -17.58 8.39
C CYS A 1092 -5.60 -16.84 7.05
N VAL A 1093 -5.99 -17.48 5.95
CA VAL A 1093 -6.07 -16.83 4.62
C VAL A 1093 -7.40 -16.11 4.34
N HIS A 1094 -8.22 -15.90 5.38
CA HIS A 1094 -9.51 -15.20 5.31
C HIS A 1094 -10.53 -15.84 4.35
N CYS A 1095 -10.40 -17.14 4.06
CA CYS A 1095 -11.28 -17.85 3.12
C CYS A 1095 -12.75 -17.87 3.55
N LYS A 1096 -13.04 -17.72 4.85
CA LYS A 1096 -14.34 -17.83 5.54
C LYS A 1096 -14.94 -19.24 5.69
N CYS A 1097 -14.26 -20.29 5.21
CA CYS A 1097 -14.76 -21.66 5.24
C CYS A 1097 -15.17 -22.14 6.64
N CYS A 1098 -14.42 -21.80 7.68
CA CYS A 1098 -14.72 -22.19 9.06
C CYS A 1098 -16.06 -21.64 9.57
N SER A 1099 -16.48 -20.46 9.11
CA SER A 1099 -17.77 -19.87 9.47
C SER A 1099 -18.96 -20.51 8.74
N ILE A 1100 -18.70 -21.40 7.78
CA ILE A 1100 -19.70 -22.06 6.94
C ILE A 1100 -19.77 -23.56 7.22
N LYS A 1101 -18.61 -24.24 7.26
CA LYS A 1101 -18.54 -25.70 7.28
C LYS A 1101 -18.38 -26.33 8.67
N MET A 1102 -18.04 -25.54 9.69
CA MET A 1102 -17.94 -26.09 11.05
C MET A 1102 -19.29 -26.66 11.51
N PRO A 1103 -19.32 -27.85 12.14
CA PRO A 1103 -20.51 -28.34 12.81
C PRO A 1103 -21.09 -27.26 13.73
N LYS A 1104 -22.42 -27.05 13.70
CA LYS A 1104 -23.11 -26.00 14.49
C LYS A 1104 -22.67 -24.55 14.22
N GLU A 1105 -21.78 -24.31 13.24
CA GLU A 1105 -21.19 -23.00 12.96
C GLU A 1105 -20.64 -22.33 14.24
N TYR A 1106 -19.92 -23.11 15.05
CA TYR A 1106 -19.52 -22.67 16.38
C TYR A 1106 -18.41 -21.60 16.39
N ILE A 1107 -17.73 -21.35 15.27
CA ILE A 1107 -16.78 -20.24 15.13
C ILE A 1107 -17.49 -18.99 14.62
N GLN A 1108 -17.24 -17.89 15.31
CA GLN A 1108 -17.47 -16.54 14.83
C GLN A 1108 -16.17 -16.03 14.20
N TRP A 1109 -16.19 -15.79 12.88
CA TRP A 1109 -15.09 -15.13 12.16
C TRP A 1109 -15.29 -13.61 12.27
N THR A 1110 -14.35 -12.95 12.93
CA THR A 1110 -14.26 -11.48 13.00
C THR A 1110 -13.04 -11.03 12.21
N VAL A 1111 -12.98 -9.73 11.89
CA VAL A 1111 -11.78 -9.17 11.25
C VAL A 1111 -10.60 -9.12 12.24
N PRO A 1112 -9.36 -9.45 11.82
CA PRO A 1112 -8.17 -9.10 12.59
C PRO A 1112 -7.84 -7.60 12.47
N GLU A 1113 -6.74 -7.17 13.11
CA GLU A 1113 -6.12 -5.87 12.81
C GLU A 1113 -5.94 -5.69 11.30
N GLY A 1114 -6.19 -4.48 10.80
CA GLY A 1114 -6.10 -4.17 9.37
C GLY A 1114 -4.69 -4.38 8.81
N GLY A 1115 -4.60 -4.82 7.56
CA GLY A 1115 -3.35 -5.20 6.88
C GLY A 1115 -2.89 -6.63 7.16
N GLY A 1116 -3.45 -7.32 8.16
CA GLY A 1116 -3.20 -8.75 8.37
C GLY A 1116 -4.05 -9.63 7.44
N GLY A 1117 -3.49 -10.75 7.00
CA GLY A 1117 -4.11 -11.65 6.03
C GLY A 1117 -3.17 -12.01 4.89
N PRO A 1118 -3.70 -12.58 3.79
CA PRO A 1118 -2.94 -12.87 2.57
C PRO A 1118 -2.29 -11.64 1.92
N ALA A 1119 -1.24 -11.87 1.15
CA ALA A 1119 -0.59 -10.86 0.31
C ALA A 1119 -0.61 -11.33 -1.16
N TYR A 1120 -1.81 -11.44 -1.73
CA TYR A 1120 -2.00 -11.95 -3.08
C TYR A 1120 -1.68 -10.90 -4.15
N ASP A 1121 -0.82 -11.28 -5.11
CA ASP A 1121 -0.47 -10.40 -6.24
C ASP A 1121 -1.10 -10.85 -7.56
N LEU A 1122 -1.08 -12.15 -7.85
CA LEU A 1122 -1.48 -12.76 -9.12
C LEU A 1122 -2.82 -13.53 -9.04
N MET A 1123 -3.53 -13.41 -7.91
CA MET A 1123 -4.66 -14.30 -7.59
C MET A 1123 -6.00 -13.85 -8.14
#